data_AF-A0A4U0XS39-F1
#
_entry.id   AF-A0A4U0XS39-F1
#
_cell.length_a   1.000
_cell.length_b   1.000
_cell.length_c   1.000
_cell.angle_alpha   90.00
_cell.angle_beta   90.00
_cell.angle_gamma   90.00
#
_symmetry.space_group_name_H-M   'P 1'
#
loop_
_entity.id
_entity.type
_entity.pdbx_description
1 polymer ?
#
loop_
_entity_poly.entity_id
_entity_poly.type
_entity_poly.pdbx_seq_one_letter_code
_entity_poly.pdbx_strand_id
1 'polypeptide(L)'
;MDEPPAKRARRTDSSAMWENNTDTREETEVETVEVDEMGEMGEIDVMHATDMIVEGVGETPAETGSRTEEAGGLDLTSVTGARLTDIDEVRSDRKRSRSRSPQRDHQSNARTRSPPRGPRGRSNGQPPTRRPPPSTQSSARPPTESRVDTAMPSIEKNGEMPEAMEIDLDDLDSVEAQMNKMMGFGGFKSTKNTKVPGNDKLYAVRKEKKTEYRQYMNRVGGFNRPLSPSRSGRTIGDFRHTCEQSDDMAGYGWDEYDVRTGGRQSIHDPANSLDLTTEFVKFPGGQHGGSWGVRIKGTPRDNAGSDLKTTIVFYAGMEGLGSLEVVGADVAPGEVGMGLDGDVRIEGQSNELGDFRIDITTGPDTNAHPTHQHPAYQDKPLDKTIVHSVQVPEEALWQTKRGSIQSLNFMKTTIDEYVEKYTAEKMPPPWQIYTLQNRPGQGNLHMIQKVFEGALEFDLLFSSGSASKAVTSEDLTTKITSVTTAFSERFAKIFTPSTPFNKAKYDGFSKSLFSNLIGGIGYFYGDSVVDRSYAPEYEEENEGFWQEAAEARARNQQKLEGPYELFTSIPSRPFFPRGFLWDEGFHLLPVLEWDTDLTLDIIKSWFKLMDDDGWIAREQILGPEARSKVPGEFQTQYPHYANPPTLFMVLEAFVNKLGSKTASDSQQVVLGSSGASVLGDSGAAEQYLRELYPLLKRHYSWFRKTQWGDIKSYDREAFSTKEAYRWRGRTDRHILTSGLDDYPRAQPPHPGELHIDLISWMGMTTRSMKRIAEALQETDDVAEFKKIEEAILRNIDDLHWDEKAQTYCDATIDDYEESVHVCHKGYISIFPFMTGLLPPDSPRLKAVLNLIADPEELWSDHGIRSLSQKDEFYGTDENYWRSPVWMNMNYLIVDNLLTVAKAAGPHQKQARNTYTQLRKNLIDTVYESWKETGFAWEQYNPDTGAGQRTQHFTGWTSLVVKILGMPDLEGKGGHDEL
;
A
#
# COMPACT_ATOMS: atom_id res chain seq x y z
N MET A 1 32.24 12.23 -63.30
CA MET A 1 31.74 10.85 -63.16
C MET A 1 31.23 10.63 -61.75
N ASP A 2 29.94 10.82 -61.46
CA ASP A 2 29.02 11.87 -61.92
C ASP A 2 27.97 12.10 -60.82
N GLU A 3 27.38 13.28 -60.82
CA GLU A 3 26.43 13.75 -59.80
C GLU A 3 24.96 13.42 -60.22
N PRO A 4 23.89 13.86 -59.52
CA PRO A 4 22.81 12.97 -59.06
C PRO A 4 21.52 13.10 -59.92
N PRO A 5 20.33 12.82 -59.36
CA PRO A 5 19.56 14.00 -58.90
C PRO A 5 18.66 13.79 -57.67
N ALA A 6 18.45 14.88 -56.93
CA ALA A 6 17.31 15.07 -56.02
C ALA A 6 16.13 15.75 -56.74
N LYS A 7 14.89 15.65 -56.21
CA LYS A 7 13.80 16.61 -56.52
C LYS A 7 12.67 16.64 -55.48
N ARG A 8 12.18 17.86 -55.24
CA ARG A 8 11.13 18.28 -54.28
C ARG A 8 9.69 18.10 -54.81
N ALA A 9 8.74 18.30 -53.88
CA ALA A 9 7.39 18.91 -53.98
C ALA A 9 6.23 17.94 -53.70
N ARG A 10 5.10 18.34 -53.08
CA ARG A 10 4.50 19.71 -53.01
C ARG A 10 3.54 19.85 -51.80
N ARG A 11 3.58 20.98 -51.06
CA ARG A 11 2.44 21.48 -50.26
C ARG A 11 1.39 22.10 -51.22
N THR A 12 0.12 22.04 -50.85
CA THR A 12 -0.95 22.87 -51.43
C THR A 12 -1.85 23.42 -50.34
N ASP A 13 -1.79 24.74 -50.15
CA ASP A 13 -2.83 25.51 -49.45
C ASP A 13 -4.08 25.63 -50.33
N SER A 14 -5.25 25.70 -49.68
CA SER A 14 -6.41 26.41 -50.22
C SER A 14 -7.40 26.79 -49.12
N SER A 15 -7.29 28.02 -48.64
CA SER A 15 -8.32 28.67 -47.82
C SER A 15 -9.28 29.48 -48.71
N ALA A 16 -10.57 29.40 -48.38
CA ALA A 16 -11.70 30.25 -48.81
C ALA A 16 -11.96 30.50 -50.31
N MET A 17 -13.20 30.24 -50.76
CA MET A 17 -14.13 31.29 -51.23
C MET A 17 -15.48 30.71 -51.73
N TRP A 18 -16.49 31.58 -51.67
CA TRP A 18 -17.80 31.62 -52.37
C TRP A 18 -19.07 31.26 -51.58
N GLU A 19 -19.95 32.26 -51.55
CA GLU A 19 -21.22 32.32 -50.81
C GLU A 19 -22.44 32.12 -51.75
N ASN A 20 -23.63 32.04 -51.12
CA ASN A 20 -24.95 32.48 -51.61
C ASN A 20 -25.62 31.77 -52.80
N ASN A 21 -26.75 31.08 -52.51
CA ASN A 21 -28.06 31.62 -52.91
C ASN A 21 -29.29 31.01 -52.17
N THR A 22 -30.06 31.90 -51.53
CA THR A 22 -31.54 32.05 -51.57
C THR A 22 -32.53 30.94 -51.16
N ASP A 23 -33.07 31.09 -49.94
CA ASP A 23 -34.42 31.65 -49.63
C ASP A 23 -35.72 30.97 -50.14
N THR A 24 -36.54 30.50 -49.19
CA THR A 24 -38.04 30.50 -49.14
C THR A 24 -38.48 29.87 -47.80
N ARG A 25 -38.90 30.59 -46.75
CA ARG A 25 -40.18 31.30 -46.46
C ARG A 25 -41.44 30.45 -46.25
N GLU A 26 -41.87 30.37 -44.97
CA GLU A 26 -43.22 30.59 -44.38
C GLU A 26 -43.00 30.50 -42.83
N GLU A 27 -43.22 31.54 -42.01
CA GLU A 27 -44.50 32.12 -41.48
C GLU A 27 -45.30 31.12 -40.60
N THR A 28 -45.89 31.42 -39.43
CA THR A 28 -45.99 32.57 -38.47
C THR A 28 -46.47 31.94 -37.12
N GLU A 29 -46.00 32.28 -35.91
CA GLU A 29 -46.20 33.48 -35.05
C GLU A 29 -47.57 33.54 -34.29
N VAL A 30 -47.57 34.15 -33.07
CA VAL A 30 -48.71 34.76 -32.32
C VAL A 30 -49.47 33.99 -31.18
N GLU A 31 -49.05 34.29 -29.93
CA GLU A 31 -49.79 34.86 -28.76
C GLU A 31 -51.02 34.24 -27.99
N THR A 32 -50.81 34.04 -26.66
CA THR A 32 -51.56 34.63 -25.48
C THR A 32 -52.94 34.16 -24.92
N VAL A 33 -53.12 34.54 -23.63
CA VAL A 33 -54.32 34.77 -22.77
C VAL A 33 -54.97 33.60 -21.97
N GLU A 34 -54.49 33.43 -20.73
CA GLU A 34 -55.11 33.82 -19.43
C GLU A 34 -56.60 33.55 -19.02
N VAL A 35 -56.75 33.29 -17.70
CA VAL A 35 -57.88 33.39 -16.71
C VAL A 35 -59.14 32.47 -16.70
N ASP A 36 -59.43 31.95 -15.48
CA ASP A 36 -60.71 31.92 -14.72
C ASP A 36 -61.03 30.54 -14.06
N GLU A 37 -61.61 30.42 -12.83
CA GLU A 37 -61.64 31.26 -11.61
C GLU A 37 -62.23 30.43 -10.42
N MET A 38 -62.05 30.89 -9.16
CA MET A 38 -62.74 30.51 -7.89
C MET A 38 -62.55 29.08 -7.27
N GLY A 39 -62.45 28.90 -5.94
CA GLY A 39 -62.35 29.88 -4.85
C GLY A 39 -62.47 29.31 -3.41
N GLU A 40 -62.18 30.19 -2.43
CA GLU A 40 -62.50 30.19 -0.97
C GLU A 40 -61.56 29.59 0.12
N MET A 41 -60.95 30.55 0.86
CA MET A 41 -60.81 30.69 2.34
C MET A 41 -59.94 29.70 3.17
N GLY A 42 -59.12 30.17 4.13
CA GLY A 42 -58.91 31.55 4.61
C GLY A 42 -57.72 31.69 5.58
N GLU A 43 -57.40 32.94 5.96
CA GLU A 43 -56.23 33.35 6.75
C GLU A 43 -56.30 32.99 8.25
N ILE A 44 -55.14 33.01 8.94
CA ILE A 44 -54.85 33.95 10.05
C ILE A 44 -53.34 33.89 10.40
N ASP A 45 -52.83 34.99 10.93
CA ASP A 45 -51.41 35.40 11.02
C ASP A 45 -50.93 35.52 12.51
N VAL A 46 -49.67 35.95 12.71
CA VAL A 46 -49.12 36.66 13.92
C VAL A 46 -48.36 35.86 15.02
N MET A 47 -47.02 35.95 14.94
CA MET A 47 -46.00 36.36 15.94
C MET A 47 -45.71 35.66 17.31
N HIS A 48 -44.39 35.43 17.49
CA HIS A 48 -43.49 35.75 18.63
C HIS A 48 -43.59 35.19 20.08
N ALA A 49 -42.38 34.83 20.55
CA ALA A 49 -41.72 35.16 21.83
C ALA A 49 -41.90 34.29 23.10
N THR A 50 -40.73 33.80 23.54
CA THR A 50 -40.21 33.62 24.92
C THR A 50 -41.03 34.16 26.10
N ASP A 51 -41.13 33.38 27.19
CA ASP A 51 -40.26 33.59 28.37
C ASP A 51 -40.26 32.45 29.42
N MET A 52 -39.34 32.51 30.39
CA MET A 52 -39.15 31.58 31.52
C MET A 52 -39.96 31.96 32.78
N ILE A 53 -40.04 31.03 33.78
CA ILE A 53 -39.74 31.18 35.24
C ILE A 53 -40.64 30.32 36.18
N VAL A 54 -40.01 29.41 36.96
CA VAL A 54 -40.07 29.13 38.44
C VAL A 54 -41.46 29.18 39.16
N GLU A 55 -41.91 28.31 40.10
CA GLU A 55 -41.28 27.66 41.28
C GLU A 55 -42.16 26.52 41.92
N GLY A 56 -41.61 25.64 42.79
CA GLY A 56 -42.22 25.47 44.14
C GLY A 56 -42.70 24.10 44.72
N VAL A 57 -41.86 23.47 45.58
CA VAL A 57 -42.14 22.90 46.94
C VAL A 57 -42.76 21.49 47.19
N GLY A 58 -42.05 20.68 48.02
CA GLY A 58 -42.57 19.74 49.06
C GLY A 58 -42.56 18.23 48.73
N GLU A 59 -42.19 17.26 49.62
CA GLU A 59 -41.69 17.21 51.01
C GLU A 59 -40.85 15.91 51.26
N THR A 60 -40.20 15.76 52.42
CA THR A 60 -39.53 14.51 52.90
C THR A 60 -40.12 14.05 54.25
N PRO A 61 -39.83 12.83 54.78
CA PRO A 61 -38.86 12.76 55.90
C PRO A 61 -38.06 11.42 56.13
N ALA A 62 -36.76 11.59 56.40
CA ALA A 62 -35.96 11.16 57.59
C ALA A 62 -35.71 9.69 58.08
N GLU A 63 -34.49 9.54 58.67
CA GLU A 63 -34.01 8.60 59.72
C GLU A 63 -33.72 7.10 59.38
N THR A 64 -32.65 6.41 59.81
CA THR A 64 -31.42 6.62 60.68
C THR A 64 -30.23 5.79 60.08
N GLY A 65 -28.95 5.73 60.55
CA GLY A 65 -28.16 6.47 61.58
C GLY A 65 -26.89 5.71 62.06
N SER A 66 -25.89 6.43 62.61
CA SER A 66 -24.62 5.98 63.28
C SER A 66 -23.47 5.33 62.42
N ARG A 67 -22.15 5.43 62.70
CA ARG A 67 -21.19 6.43 63.28
C ARG A 67 -20.08 5.75 64.13
N THR A 68 -18.80 5.99 63.80
CA THR A 68 -17.51 6.06 64.58
C THR A 68 -16.36 5.74 63.59
N GLU A 69 -15.32 6.55 63.36
CA GLU A 69 -14.29 7.20 64.21
C GLU A 69 -13.28 6.22 64.86
N GLU A 70 -12.01 6.23 64.38
CA GLU A 70 -10.87 6.80 65.13
C GLU A 70 -9.64 7.06 64.25
N ALA A 71 -8.64 7.80 64.76
CA ALA A 71 -7.55 8.45 64.00
C ALA A 71 -6.13 8.07 64.48
N GLY A 72 -5.08 8.46 63.74
CA GLY A 72 -3.70 8.04 64.08
C GLY A 72 -2.49 8.72 63.42
N GLY A 73 -2.40 10.06 63.46
CA GLY A 73 -1.17 10.77 63.88
C GLY A 73 0.09 10.95 62.98
N LEU A 74 0.43 12.24 62.81
CA LEU A 74 1.77 12.89 62.87
C LEU A 74 2.76 12.82 61.67
N ASP A 75 3.68 13.78 61.44
CA ASP A 75 3.75 15.26 61.59
C ASP A 75 5.10 15.79 60.99
N LEU A 76 5.30 17.11 60.88
CA LEU A 76 6.57 17.89 60.81
C LEU A 76 7.36 17.98 59.47
N THR A 77 7.94 19.12 59.00
CA THR A 77 7.67 20.58 59.17
C THR A 77 8.56 21.45 58.22
N SER A 78 8.25 22.76 58.17
CA SER A 78 9.06 23.95 57.76
C SER A 78 8.85 24.48 56.32
N VAL A 79 8.30 25.68 56.02
CA VAL A 79 8.30 27.08 56.59
C VAL A 79 9.49 27.90 56.06
N THR A 80 9.36 28.94 55.22
CA THR A 80 8.74 30.29 55.38
C THR A 80 8.13 30.78 54.03
N GLY A 81 7.25 31.79 53.82
CA GLY A 81 6.96 33.11 54.44
C GLY A 81 7.37 34.25 53.46
N ALA A 82 6.63 35.32 53.13
CA ALA A 82 5.33 35.83 53.60
C ALA A 82 4.70 36.95 52.69
N ARG A 83 3.38 37.21 52.88
CA ARG A 83 2.57 38.48 52.76
C ARG A 83 2.51 39.38 51.49
N LEU A 84 1.33 39.36 50.86
CA LEU A 84 0.32 40.46 50.76
C LEU A 84 0.70 41.94 50.90
N THR A 85 0.26 42.79 49.94
CA THR A 85 -0.67 43.95 50.13
C THR A 85 -1.22 44.48 48.78
N ASP A 86 -2.52 44.28 48.53
CA ASP A 86 -3.57 45.29 48.27
C ASP A 86 -3.36 46.60 47.44
N ILE A 87 -4.31 46.79 46.50
CA ILE A 87 -5.21 47.97 46.31
C ILE A 87 -4.94 49.06 45.22
N ASP A 88 -6.07 49.48 44.61
CA ASP A 88 -6.43 50.70 43.83
C ASP A 88 -6.18 50.89 42.31
N GLU A 89 -7.26 50.62 41.55
CA GLU A 89 -8.13 51.60 40.84
C GLU A 89 -7.71 52.39 39.55
N VAL A 90 -8.46 52.08 38.47
CA VAL A 90 -9.37 53.00 37.71
C VAL A 90 -8.83 54.02 36.67
N ARG A 91 -9.21 53.75 35.38
CA ARG A 91 -9.64 54.70 34.28
C ARG A 91 -8.65 55.81 33.81
N SER A 92 -8.74 56.38 32.61
CA SER A 92 -9.45 56.08 31.34
C SER A 92 -8.81 56.85 30.16
N ASP A 93 -9.36 56.64 28.95
CA ASP A 93 -9.40 57.55 27.79
C ASP A 93 -8.33 57.51 26.67
N ARG A 94 -8.72 56.79 25.60
CA ARG A 94 -9.19 57.41 24.32
C ARG A 94 -8.48 58.68 23.83
N LYS A 95 -7.69 58.58 22.73
CA LYS A 95 -8.13 58.83 21.33
C LYS A 95 -7.00 59.08 20.29
N ARG A 96 -7.27 58.61 19.07
CA ARG A 96 -6.98 59.23 17.75
C ARG A 96 -5.53 59.45 17.28
N SER A 97 -5.10 58.53 16.41
CA SER A 97 -4.85 58.77 14.96
C SER A 97 -4.25 60.11 14.50
N ARG A 98 -3.14 60.05 13.75
CA ARG A 98 -2.94 60.86 12.53
C ARG A 98 -1.90 60.26 11.59
N SER A 99 -2.29 60.12 10.32
CA SER A 99 -1.44 59.75 9.18
C SER A 99 -0.60 60.93 8.69
N ARG A 100 0.57 60.65 8.09
CA ARG A 100 1.23 61.50 7.09
C ARG A 100 2.38 60.79 6.35
N SER A 101 2.24 60.71 5.04
CA SER A 101 3.34 60.68 4.05
C SER A 101 3.18 61.97 3.20
N PRO A 102 3.91 62.22 2.11
CA PRO A 102 5.27 61.76 1.70
C PRO A 102 6.18 62.95 1.29
N GLN A 103 7.49 62.76 1.05
CA GLN A 103 8.16 63.48 -0.06
C GLN A 103 9.50 62.86 -0.50
N ARG A 104 9.90 63.23 -1.74
CA ARG A 104 11.10 62.81 -2.48
C ARG A 104 12.25 63.81 -2.28
N ASP A 105 13.51 63.40 -2.53
CA ASP A 105 14.22 63.76 -3.78
C ASP A 105 15.66 63.20 -3.85
N HIS A 106 16.02 62.82 -5.09
CA HIS A 106 17.28 62.95 -5.84
C HIS A 106 18.56 63.48 -5.11
N GLN A 107 19.80 63.09 -5.48
CA GLN A 107 20.36 63.08 -6.85
C GLN A 107 21.72 62.32 -7.00
N SER A 108 21.91 61.68 -8.17
CA SER A 108 23.15 61.37 -8.93
C SER A 108 24.57 61.43 -8.32
N ASN A 109 25.41 60.42 -8.67
CA ASN A 109 26.42 60.60 -9.73
C ASN A 109 27.00 59.27 -10.29
N ALA A 110 27.60 59.30 -11.49
CA ALA A 110 27.97 58.12 -12.31
C ALA A 110 29.46 58.07 -12.72
N ARG A 111 29.94 56.91 -13.23
CA ARG A 111 30.95 56.78 -14.33
C ARG A 111 31.23 55.33 -14.81
N THR A 112 30.64 55.00 -15.98
CA THR A 112 31.22 54.33 -17.19
C THR A 112 32.59 53.59 -17.12
N ARG A 113 32.70 52.29 -17.53
CA ARG A 113 32.94 51.71 -18.91
C ARG A 113 34.34 52.01 -19.53
N SER A 114 35.09 51.15 -20.26
CA SER A 114 35.15 49.66 -20.50
C SER A 114 36.60 49.24 -21.01
N PRO A 115 36.91 48.26 -21.93
CA PRO A 115 38.14 47.42 -21.91
C PRO A 115 39.06 47.69 -23.15
N PRO A 116 39.76 46.76 -23.87
CA PRO A 116 40.33 45.41 -23.60
C PRO A 116 41.83 45.27 -24.01
N ARG A 117 42.45 44.05 -23.94
CA ARG A 117 43.63 43.66 -24.77
C ARG A 117 44.07 42.17 -24.69
N GLY A 118 44.33 41.57 -25.85
CA GLY A 118 45.39 40.56 -26.10
C GLY A 118 46.35 41.11 -27.20
N PRO A 119 47.09 40.31 -28.00
CA PRO A 119 47.50 38.89 -27.91
C PRO A 119 49.03 38.67 -28.15
N ARG A 120 49.53 37.40 -28.08
CA ARG A 120 50.79 36.78 -28.65
C ARG A 120 51.13 35.50 -27.85
N GLY A 121 51.70 34.39 -28.35
CA GLY A 121 51.96 33.92 -29.73
C GLY A 121 53.05 32.82 -29.81
N ARG A 122 52.75 31.64 -30.40
CA ARG A 122 53.62 30.54 -30.95
C ARG A 122 54.83 30.05 -30.13
N SER A 123 54.99 28.75 -29.85
CA SER A 123 55.56 27.71 -30.76
C SER A 123 55.93 26.45 -29.90
N ASN A 124 56.27 25.23 -30.36
CA ASN A 124 56.30 24.52 -31.66
C ASN A 124 56.38 22.97 -31.38
N GLY A 125 56.02 22.08 -32.32
CA GLY A 125 56.40 20.65 -32.24
C GLY A 125 55.47 19.63 -32.93
N GLN A 126 55.90 19.06 -34.06
CA GLN A 126 55.33 17.92 -34.79
C GLN A 126 56.47 17.28 -35.62
N PRO A 127 56.34 16.04 -36.15
CA PRO A 127 55.75 14.80 -35.62
C PRO A 127 56.84 13.68 -35.54
N PRO A 128 56.49 12.38 -35.49
CA PRO A 128 56.66 11.60 -36.72
C PRO A 128 55.55 10.56 -37.00
N THR A 129 55.65 9.88 -38.14
CA THR A 129 54.59 9.03 -38.71
C THR A 129 55.04 7.58 -38.99
N ARG A 130 54.05 6.66 -38.93
CA ARG A 130 53.89 5.44 -39.76
C ARG A 130 54.77 4.17 -39.55
N ARG A 131 54.03 3.05 -39.43
CA ARG A 131 54.16 1.72 -40.13
C ARG A 131 54.94 0.57 -39.42
N PRO A 132 54.68 -0.73 -39.77
CA PRO A 132 54.16 -1.70 -38.80
C PRO A 132 54.97 -3.03 -38.72
N PRO A 133 54.34 -4.21 -38.50
CA PRO A 133 54.53 -5.09 -37.34
C PRO A 133 55.66 -6.14 -37.51
N PRO A 134 55.79 -7.07 -36.54
CA PRO A 134 55.93 -8.48 -36.93
C PRO A 134 55.01 -9.44 -36.15
N SER A 135 54.66 -10.54 -36.82
CA SER A 135 53.95 -11.70 -36.27
C SER A 135 54.81 -12.96 -36.39
N THR A 136 54.88 -13.78 -35.34
CA THR A 136 55.30 -15.21 -35.39
C THR A 136 54.67 -15.95 -34.20
N GLN A 137 53.73 -16.87 -34.46
CA GLN A 137 53.96 -18.33 -34.51
C GLN A 137 54.21 -18.94 -33.11
N SER A 138 53.22 -19.58 -32.48
CA SER A 138 52.68 -20.93 -32.73
C SER A 138 53.44 -22.06 -32.01
N SER A 139 52.72 -22.82 -31.20
CA SER A 139 53.06 -24.23 -30.91
C SER A 139 51.77 -25.05 -30.90
N ALA A 140 51.84 -26.26 -31.46
CA ALA A 140 50.73 -27.18 -31.57
C ALA A 140 51.03 -28.49 -30.81
N ARG A 141 49.94 -29.16 -30.43
CA ARG A 141 49.75 -30.61 -30.14
C ARG A 141 50.81 -31.57 -30.74
N PRO A 142 51.06 -32.79 -30.17
CA PRO A 142 50.03 -33.85 -30.10
C PRO A 142 50.20 -34.87 -28.91
N PRO A 143 49.77 -36.17 -28.96
CA PRO A 143 48.45 -36.60 -28.46
C PRO A 143 48.45 -37.93 -27.65
N THR A 144 47.26 -38.56 -27.48
CA THR A 144 47.00 -40.00 -27.13
C THR A 144 47.48 -40.46 -25.74
N GLU A 145 46.88 -41.42 -25.02
CA GLU A 145 45.76 -42.36 -25.25
C GLU A 145 45.12 -42.69 -23.87
N SER A 146 44.00 -43.42 -23.67
CA SER A 146 43.20 -44.28 -24.56
C SER A 146 41.69 -44.27 -24.21
N ARG A 147 41.04 -45.44 -24.18
CA ARG A 147 39.59 -45.72 -24.07
C ARG A 147 39.40 -47.12 -23.48
N VAL A 148 38.45 -47.32 -22.57
CA VAL A 148 37.87 -48.65 -22.28
C VAL A 148 36.36 -48.49 -22.16
N ASP A 149 35.63 -49.08 -23.11
CA ASP A 149 34.18 -49.26 -23.03
C ASP A 149 33.87 -50.48 -22.14
N THR A 150 32.79 -50.44 -21.36
CA THR A 150 32.08 -51.67 -20.96
C THR A 150 30.59 -51.37 -20.83
N ALA A 151 29.78 -52.04 -21.65
CA ALA A 151 28.33 -51.86 -21.68
C ALA A 151 27.61 -52.65 -20.57
N MET A 152 26.44 -52.18 -20.18
CA MET A 152 25.40 -52.95 -19.47
C MET A 152 24.06 -52.78 -20.20
N PRO A 153 23.12 -53.75 -20.10
CA PRO A 153 22.23 -54.06 -21.22
C PRO A 153 20.87 -53.36 -21.19
N SER A 154 20.25 -53.30 -22.37
CA SER A 154 18.82 -53.06 -22.56
C SER A 154 17.96 -54.18 -21.96
N ILE A 155 16.99 -53.84 -21.11
CA ILE A 155 15.89 -54.73 -20.71
C ILE A 155 14.55 -54.03 -20.97
N GLU A 156 13.58 -54.85 -21.33
CA GLU A 156 12.34 -54.62 -22.05
C GLU A 156 11.33 -53.65 -21.41
N LYS A 157 10.52 -53.02 -22.26
CA LYS A 157 9.22 -52.45 -21.90
C LYS A 157 8.30 -53.54 -21.36
N ASN A 158 7.63 -53.29 -20.24
CA ASN A 158 6.22 -53.63 -19.98
C ASN A 158 5.76 -52.98 -18.67
N GLY A 159 4.60 -52.32 -18.70
CA GLY A 159 4.03 -51.61 -17.55
C GLY A 159 3.26 -50.37 -18.01
N GLU A 160 1.93 -50.43 -17.93
CA GLU A 160 1.03 -49.33 -18.27
C GLU A 160 1.12 -48.23 -17.20
N MET A 161 1.17 -46.96 -17.62
CA MET A 161 0.94 -45.85 -16.70
C MET A 161 -0.58 -45.60 -16.59
N PRO A 162 -1.15 -45.39 -15.39
CA PRO A 162 -2.46 -44.76 -15.29
C PRO A 162 -2.36 -43.30 -15.74
N GLU A 163 -3.39 -42.82 -16.44
CA GLU A 163 -3.48 -41.42 -16.89
C GLU A 163 -3.48 -40.47 -15.69
N ALA A 164 -2.65 -39.42 -15.75
CA ALA A 164 -2.78 -38.28 -14.86
C ALA A 164 -4.01 -37.47 -15.28
N MET A 165 -4.88 -37.13 -14.34
CA MET A 165 -5.98 -36.20 -14.59
C MET A 165 -5.42 -34.79 -14.80
N GLU A 166 -5.39 -34.32 -16.05
CA GLU A 166 -5.48 -32.87 -16.31
C GLU A 166 -6.86 -32.42 -15.81
N ILE A 167 -6.89 -31.50 -14.86
CA ILE A 167 -8.12 -30.85 -14.38
C ILE A 167 -8.27 -29.54 -15.16
N ASP A 168 -9.33 -29.47 -15.97
CA ASP A 168 -9.65 -28.31 -16.80
C ASP A 168 -10.15 -27.14 -15.93
N LEU A 169 -9.65 -25.93 -16.19
CA LEU A 169 -9.97 -24.74 -15.38
C LEU A 169 -11.40 -24.24 -15.63
N ASP A 170 -12.01 -24.61 -16.76
CA ASP A 170 -13.39 -24.27 -17.11
C ASP A 170 -14.45 -25.01 -16.23
N ASP A 171 -14.06 -26.02 -15.45
CA ASP A 171 -15.01 -26.81 -14.64
C ASP A 171 -15.40 -26.16 -13.29
N LEU A 172 -14.75 -25.05 -12.90
CA LEU A 172 -15.11 -24.33 -11.65
C LEU A 172 -16.45 -23.61 -11.76
N ASP A 173 -16.70 -22.90 -12.86
CA ASP A 173 -18.01 -22.28 -13.18
C ASP A 173 -19.13 -23.35 -13.30
N SER A 174 -18.77 -24.55 -13.75
CA SER A 174 -19.64 -25.72 -13.84
C SER A 174 -20.10 -26.20 -12.45
N VAL A 175 -19.22 -26.20 -11.44
CA VAL A 175 -19.57 -26.59 -10.06
C VAL A 175 -20.52 -25.57 -9.40
N GLU A 176 -20.27 -24.28 -9.54
CA GLU A 176 -21.16 -23.24 -9.01
C GLU A 176 -22.53 -23.26 -9.71
N ALA A 177 -22.55 -23.40 -11.04
CA ALA A 177 -23.77 -23.57 -11.81
C ALA A 177 -24.56 -24.84 -11.43
N GLN A 178 -23.88 -25.93 -11.06
CA GLN A 178 -24.52 -27.15 -10.56
C GLN A 178 -25.09 -26.97 -9.15
N MET A 179 -24.40 -26.30 -8.23
CA MET A 179 -24.95 -25.95 -6.91
C MET A 179 -26.19 -25.05 -7.03
N ASN A 180 -26.12 -23.99 -7.84
CA ASN A 180 -27.26 -23.10 -8.10
C ASN A 180 -28.49 -23.85 -8.67
N LYS A 181 -28.24 -24.90 -9.46
CA LYS A 181 -29.27 -25.77 -10.04
C LYS A 181 -29.85 -26.78 -9.03
N MET A 182 -29.06 -27.27 -8.07
CA MET A 182 -29.55 -28.06 -6.94
C MET A 182 -30.36 -27.22 -5.94
N MET A 183 -30.01 -25.95 -5.76
CA MET A 183 -30.69 -25.00 -4.85
C MET A 183 -32.01 -24.41 -5.40
N GLY A 184 -32.54 -24.94 -6.52
CA GLY A 184 -33.90 -24.67 -6.98
C GLY A 184 -34.06 -23.52 -7.99
N PHE A 185 -32.99 -22.95 -8.54
CA PHE A 185 -33.09 -21.87 -9.53
C PHE A 185 -33.45 -22.39 -10.95
N GLY A 186 -34.75 -22.36 -11.25
CA GLY A 186 -35.36 -22.90 -12.47
C GLY A 186 -35.32 -22.00 -13.71
N GLY A 187 -34.12 -21.72 -14.25
CA GLY A 187 -33.87 -21.69 -15.72
C GLY A 187 -34.21 -20.45 -16.58
N PHE A 188 -33.29 -20.18 -17.51
CA PHE A 188 -33.57 -19.56 -18.82
C PHE A 188 -32.97 -20.45 -19.92
N LYS A 189 -33.74 -20.81 -20.96
CA LYS A 189 -33.22 -21.60 -22.09
C LYS A 189 -32.76 -20.69 -23.23
N SER A 190 -31.51 -20.83 -23.65
CA SER A 190 -31.00 -20.26 -24.90
C SER A 190 -31.52 -21.05 -26.11
N THR A 191 -31.91 -20.34 -27.17
CA THR A 191 -32.36 -20.91 -28.47
C THR A 191 -31.27 -20.86 -29.55
N LYS A 192 -30.00 -20.67 -29.18
CA LYS A 192 -28.89 -20.77 -30.15
C LYS A 192 -28.89 -22.16 -30.81
N ASN A 193 -28.88 -22.18 -32.14
CA ASN A 193 -28.82 -23.35 -33.03
C ASN A 193 -30.01 -24.33 -33.03
N THR A 194 -31.15 -24.04 -32.37
CA THR A 194 -32.38 -24.81 -32.61
C THR A 194 -33.14 -24.30 -33.85
N LYS A 195 -33.33 -25.16 -34.85
CA LYS A 195 -34.18 -24.85 -36.01
C LYS A 195 -35.65 -24.77 -35.60
N VAL A 196 -36.22 -23.57 -35.66
CA VAL A 196 -37.68 -23.36 -35.54
C VAL A 196 -38.32 -23.48 -36.92
N PRO A 197 -39.33 -24.35 -37.13
CA PRO A 197 -40.02 -24.46 -38.41
C PRO A 197 -40.72 -23.15 -38.80
N GLY A 198 -40.48 -22.67 -40.03
CA GLY A 198 -41.22 -21.54 -40.63
C GLY A 198 -40.42 -20.26 -40.95
N ASN A 199 -39.11 -20.21 -40.68
CA ASN A 199 -38.29 -18.99 -40.87
C ASN A 199 -37.52 -18.91 -42.21
N ASP A 200 -37.92 -19.67 -43.23
CA ASP A 200 -37.09 -19.94 -44.42
C ASP A 200 -37.03 -18.81 -45.48
N LYS A 201 -37.51 -17.59 -45.16
CA LYS A 201 -37.74 -16.52 -46.18
C LYS A 201 -37.34 -15.09 -45.80
N LEU A 202 -36.52 -14.86 -44.77
CA LEU A 202 -36.04 -13.52 -44.40
C LEU A 202 -34.51 -13.42 -44.41
N TYR A 203 -33.96 -13.20 -45.60
CA TYR A 203 -32.54 -12.87 -45.83
C TYR A 203 -32.43 -11.52 -46.57
N ALA A 204 -32.03 -10.45 -45.88
CA ALA A 204 -31.41 -9.26 -46.51
C ALA A 204 -30.78 -8.29 -45.49
N VAL A 205 -29.67 -7.66 -45.90
CA VAL A 205 -29.02 -6.46 -45.33
C VAL A 205 -28.39 -6.56 -43.92
N ARG A 206 -27.12 -7.00 -43.86
CA ARG A 206 -26.19 -6.64 -42.77
C ARG A 206 -25.72 -5.19 -42.97
N LYS A 207 -26.09 -4.29 -42.06
CA LYS A 207 -25.52 -2.94 -41.96
C LYS A 207 -24.65 -2.89 -40.71
N GLU A 208 -23.35 -2.70 -40.87
CA GLU A 208 -22.43 -2.64 -39.74
C GLU A 208 -22.63 -1.34 -38.96
N LYS A 209 -22.92 -1.47 -37.67
CA LYS A 209 -22.82 -0.37 -36.71
C LYS A 209 -21.58 -0.62 -35.87
N LYS A 210 -20.76 0.41 -35.67
CA LYS A 210 -19.74 0.40 -34.62
C LYS A 210 -20.43 0.23 -33.26
N THR A 211 -19.85 -0.60 -32.40
CA THR A 211 -20.29 -0.77 -31.02
C THR A 211 -19.68 0.33 -30.18
N GLU A 212 -20.51 1.20 -29.62
CA GLU A 212 -20.12 2.11 -28.54
C GLU A 212 -20.35 1.38 -27.20
N TYR A 213 -19.28 1.21 -26.42
CA TYR A 213 -19.39 0.65 -25.07
C TYR A 213 -20.05 1.68 -24.16
N ARG A 214 -21.21 1.34 -23.60
CA ARG A 214 -21.90 2.20 -22.63
C ARG A 214 -21.26 2.03 -21.25
N GLN A 215 -20.54 3.04 -20.80
CA GLN A 215 -20.16 3.17 -19.39
C GLN A 215 -21.41 3.17 -18.50
N TYR A 216 -21.34 2.43 -17.39
CA TYR A 216 -22.32 2.53 -16.32
C TYR A 216 -22.08 3.83 -15.54
N MET A 217 -22.81 4.89 -15.90
CA MET A 217 -22.84 6.13 -15.12
C MET A 217 -23.74 5.96 -13.89
N ASN A 218 -23.14 5.86 -12.71
CA ASN A 218 -23.86 6.00 -11.44
C ASN A 218 -24.35 7.45 -11.30
N ARG A 219 -25.66 7.65 -11.51
CA ARG A 219 -26.29 8.97 -11.44
C ARG A 219 -26.67 9.29 -9.98
N VAL A 220 -26.06 10.33 -9.41
CA VAL A 220 -26.36 10.82 -8.06
C VAL A 220 -27.84 11.22 -7.96
N GLY A 221 -28.53 10.75 -6.91
CA GLY A 221 -29.91 11.20 -6.57
C GLY A 221 -31.07 10.26 -6.91
N GLY A 222 -30.83 8.99 -7.27
CA GLY A 222 -31.89 7.99 -7.50
C GLY A 222 -32.47 7.38 -6.21
N PHE A 223 -33.80 7.43 -6.04
CA PHE A 223 -34.50 7.02 -4.82
C PHE A 223 -34.66 5.49 -4.68
N ASN A 224 -33.58 4.78 -4.38
CA ASN A 224 -33.62 3.36 -4.00
C ASN A 224 -33.69 3.22 -2.48
N ARG A 225 -34.90 3.03 -1.93
CA ARG A 225 -35.04 2.41 -0.61
C ARG A 225 -34.58 0.95 -0.72
N PRO A 226 -33.70 0.44 0.16
CA PRO A 226 -33.44 -0.99 0.24
C PRO A 226 -34.77 -1.72 0.50
N LEU A 227 -35.11 -2.68 -0.34
CA LEU A 227 -36.14 -3.66 0.00
C LEU A 227 -35.57 -4.50 1.15
N SER A 228 -36.25 -4.50 2.29
CA SER A 228 -35.84 -5.31 3.45
C SER A 228 -35.63 -6.77 3.00
N PRO A 229 -34.45 -7.38 3.24
CA PRO A 229 -34.20 -8.74 2.78
C PRO A 229 -35.24 -9.72 3.33
N SER A 230 -35.89 -10.46 2.43
CA SER A 230 -36.71 -11.60 2.83
C SER A 230 -35.82 -12.63 3.52
N ARG A 231 -36.05 -12.91 4.81
CA ARG A 231 -35.33 -13.94 5.57
C ARG A 231 -35.60 -15.34 4.99
N SER A 232 -34.78 -15.76 4.03
CA SER A 232 -34.81 -17.12 3.47
C SER A 232 -33.45 -17.49 2.88
N GLY A 233 -32.64 -18.24 3.64
CA GLY A 233 -31.38 -18.85 3.20
C GLY A 233 -30.15 -17.94 3.26
N ARG A 234 -29.35 -18.06 4.34
CA ARG A 234 -27.93 -17.68 4.29
C ARG A 234 -27.20 -18.71 3.42
N THR A 235 -26.44 -18.25 2.43
CA THR A 235 -25.65 -19.10 1.52
C THR A 235 -24.29 -19.45 2.13
N ILE A 236 -23.60 -20.37 1.48
CA ILE A 236 -22.22 -20.79 1.79
C ILE A 236 -21.18 -19.64 1.68
N GLY A 237 -21.54 -18.51 1.05
CA GLY A 237 -20.64 -17.41 0.72
C GLY A 237 -20.04 -16.61 1.88
N ASP A 238 -20.50 -16.81 3.12
CA ASP A 238 -20.02 -16.07 4.31
C ASP A 238 -18.80 -16.73 5.00
N PHE A 239 -18.16 -17.74 4.40
CA PHE A 239 -16.99 -18.43 4.97
C PHE A 239 -15.71 -17.59 4.80
N ARG A 240 -15.21 -17.00 5.89
CA ARG A 240 -14.00 -16.15 5.88
C ARG A 240 -12.71 -16.96 5.82
N HIS A 241 -11.76 -16.55 4.98
CA HIS A 241 -10.42 -17.13 4.91
C HIS A 241 -9.38 -16.08 4.50
N THR A 242 -9.45 -15.60 3.25
CA THR A 242 -8.68 -14.45 2.79
C THR A 242 -9.36 -13.15 3.24
N CYS A 243 -8.60 -12.05 3.28
CA CYS A 243 -9.17 -10.72 3.45
C CYS A 243 -9.73 -10.26 2.10
N GLU A 244 -11.04 -10.20 1.91
CA GLU A 244 -11.62 -9.57 0.71
C GLU A 244 -12.31 -8.26 1.09
N GLN A 245 -12.13 -7.21 0.27
CA GLN A 245 -12.83 -5.94 0.50
C GLN A 245 -14.36 -6.06 0.26
N SER A 246 -14.80 -7.12 -0.41
CA SER A 246 -16.22 -7.46 -0.63
C SER A 246 -16.88 -8.23 0.53
N ASP A 247 -16.16 -8.52 1.63
CA ASP A 247 -16.72 -9.26 2.77
C ASP A 247 -17.65 -8.41 3.67
N ASP A 248 -17.83 -7.12 3.37
CA ASP A 248 -18.65 -6.15 4.13
C ASP A 248 -18.33 -6.11 5.65
N MET A 249 -17.05 -6.30 5.98
CA MET A 249 -16.54 -6.30 7.35
C MET A 249 -16.67 -4.92 8.00
N ALA A 250 -17.11 -4.88 9.26
CA ALA A 250 -17.26 -3.62 10.01
C ALA A 250 -15.92 -3.05 10.54
N GLY A 251 -14.83 -3.80 10.36
CA GLY A 251 -13.49 -3.48 10.82
C GLY A 251 -12.71 -4.76 11.09
N TYR A 252 -11.43 -4.81 10.74
CA TYR A 252 -10.52 -5.85 11.18
C TYR A 252 -9.09 -5.32 11.18
N GLY A 253 -8.23 -5.90 12.03
CA GLY A 253 -6.81 -5.58 12.05
C GLY A 253 -6.17 -5.82 13.40
N TRP A 254 -4.86 -5.62 13.46
CA TRP A 254 -4.10 -5.60 14.70
C TRP A 254 -4.40 -4.33 15.51
N ASP A 255 -4.81 -4.51 16.76
CA ASP A 255 -4.98 -3.41 17.72
C ASP A 255 -3.62 -3.01 18.31
N GLU A 256 -2.80 -4.02 18.59
CA GLU A 256 -1.45 -3.95 19.12
C GLU A 256 -0.65 -5.14 18.57
N TYR A 257 0.49 -4.90 17.92
CA TYR A 257 1.32 -5.97 17.35
C TYR A 257 2.80 -5.59 17.30
N ASP A 258 3.67 -6.56 17.55
CA ASP A 258 5.11 -6.48 17.33
C ASP A 258 5.58 -7.77 16.64
N VAL A 259 6.18 -7.63 15.46
CA VAL A 259 6.71 -8.73 14.64
C VAL A 259 7.64 -9.66 15.43
N ARG A 260 8.36 -9.17 16.46
CA ARG A 260 9.27 -10.00 17.26
C ARG A 260 8.57 -10.81 18.35
N THR A 261 7.46 -10.33 18.91
CA THR A 261 6.88 -10.90 20.16
C THR A 261 5.41 -11.34 20.06
N GLY A 262 4.61 -10.74 19.17
CA GLY A 262 3.20 -11.03 18.98
C GLY A 262 2.28 -9.83 19.19
N GLY A 263 0.98 -10.07 19.37
CA GLY A 263 -0.04 -9.03 19.50
C GLY A 263 -1.47 -9.54 19.59
N ARG A 264 -2.44 -8.61 19.56
CA ARG A 264 -3.88 -8.85 19.48
C ARG A 264 -4.44 -8.27 18.19
N GLN A 265 -5.20 -9.08 17.47
CA GLN A 265 -6.04 -8.67 16.35
C GLN A 265 -7.52 -8.82 16.72
N SER A 266 -8.34 -7.87 16.29
CA SER A 266 -9.79 -7.91 16.34
C SER A 266 -10.39 -7.98 14.93
N ILE A 267 -11.53 -8.65 14.79
CA ILE A 267 -12.25 -8.87 13.54
C ILE A 267 -13.75 -8.76 13.82
N HIS A 268 -14.41 -7.76 13.22
CA HIS A 268 -15.82 -7.46 13.44
C HIS A 268 -16.65 -7.91 12.23
N ASP A 269 -17.28 -9.09 12.30
CA ASP A 269 -18.07 -9.66 11.21
C ASP A 269 -19.59 -9.47 11.46
N PRO A 270 -20.22 -8.43 10.89
CA PRO A 270 -21.65 -8.20 11.06
C PRO A 270 -22.50 -9.26 10.33
N ALA A 271 -22.01 -9.84 9.23
CA ALA A 271 -22.76 -10.83 8.44
C ALA A 271 -22.88 -12.16 9.20
N ASN A 272 -21.77 -12.66 9.74
CA ASN A 272 -21.74 -13.81 10.64
C ASN A 272 -22.23 -13.48 12.07
N SER A 273 -22.46 -12.20 12.38
CA SER A 273 -22.97 -11.71 13.68
C SER A 273 -22.02 -12.03 14.85
N LEU A 274 -20.71 -12.03 14.59
CA LEU A 274 -19.66 -12.49 15.48
C LEU A 274 -18.47 -11.52 15.48
N ASP A 275 -17.96 -11.19 16.66
CA ASP A 275 -16.68 -10.50 16.81
C ASP A 275 -15.63 -11.50 17.27
N LEU A 276 -14.56 -11.65 16.48
CA LEU A 276 -13.44 -12.55 16.76
C LEU A 276 -12.25 -11.75 17.28
N THR A 277 -11.54 -12.31 18.25
CA THR A 277 -10.24 -11.82 18.73
C THR A 277 -9.21 -12.93 18.59
N THR A 278 -8.07 -12.63 17.97
CA THR A 278 -6.92 -13.53 17.83
C THR A 278 -5.71 -12.94 18.55
N GLU A 279 -5.23 -13.63 19.59
CA GLU A 279 -4.11 -13.18 20.42
C GLU A 279 -2.91 -14.11 20.19
N PHE A 280 -1.93 -13.65 19.42
CA PHE A 280 -0.74 -14.42 19.03
C PHE A 280 0.49 -13.98 19.83
N VAL A 281 1.27 -14.91 20.37
CA VAL A 281 2.55 -14.59 21.04
C VAL A 281 3.64 -15.64 20.80
N LYS A 282 4.89 -15.20 20.86
CA LYS A 282 6.08 -16.02 20.67
C LYS A 282 6.90 -16.25 21.94
N PHE A 283 7.44 -17.45 22.06
CA PHE A 283 8.27 -17.96 23.14
C PHE A 283 9.65 -18.31 22.56
N PRO A 284 10.61 -17.37 22.51
CA PRO A 284 11.94 -17.63 21.96
C PRO A 284 12.69 -18.66 22.81
N GLY A 285 13.38 -19.59 22.15
CA GLY A 285 14.14 -20.66 22.79
C GLY A 285 14.51 -21.78 21.81
N GLY A 286 15.17 -22.82 22.33
CA GLY A 286 15.60 -23.96 21.52
C GLY A 286 16.65 -23.60 20.47
N GLN A 287 16.68 -24.37 19.37
CA GLN A 287 17.63 -24.21 18.26
C GLN A 287 16.95 -23.80 16.94
N HIS A 288 15.62 -23.89 16.86
CA HIS A 288 14.84 -23.73 15.63
C HIS A 288 13.74 -22.66 15.77
N GLY A 289 14.12 -21.42 16.14
CA GLY A 289 13.20 -20.27 16.24
C GLY A 289 12.29 -20.21 17.49
N GLY A 290 12.03 -21.33 18.15
CA GLY A 290 11.30 -21.41 19.42
C GLY A 290 9.87 -21.92 19.27
N SER A 291 8.96 -21.38 20.09
CA SER A 291 7.57 -21.84 20.20
C SER A 291 6.59 -20.67 20.08
N TRP A 292 5.31 -20.92 19.80
CA TRP A 292 4.29 -19.87 19.71
C TRP A 292 2.91 -20.36 20.14
N GLY A 293 2.02 -19.43 20.49
CA GLY A 293 0.62 -19.73 20.81
C GLY A 293 -0.33 -18.69 20.22
N VAL A 294 -1.51 -19.13 19.81
CA VAL A 294 -2.65 -18.28 19.42
C VAL A 294 -3.84 -18.63 20.29
N ARG A 295 -4.44 -17.64 20.94
CA ARG A 295 -5.79 -17.76 21.53
C ARG A 295 -6.82 -17.22 20.55
N ILE A 296 -7.86 -18.01 20.30
CA ILE A 296 -9.00 -17.64 19.45
C ILE A 296 -10.20 -17.47 20.36
N LYS A 297 -10.83 -16.29 20.33
CA LYS A 297 -12.08 -15.97 21.03
C LYS A 297 -13.12 -15.50 20.03
N GLY A 298 -14.37 -15.91 20.21
CA GLY A 298 -15.51 -15.41 19.45
C GLY A 298 -16.64 -14.98 20.39
N THR A 299 -17.09 -13.74 20.23
CA THR A 299 -18.17 -13.12 21.02
C THR A 299 -19.34 -12.84 20.09
N PRO A 300 -20.53 -13.44 20.31
CA PRO A 300 -21.74 -13.08 19.57
C PRO A 300 -22.06 -11.60 19.77
N ARG A 301 -22.38 -10.90 18.68
CA ARG A 301 -22.76 -9.48 18.74
C ARG A 301 -24.15 -9.31 19.39
N ASP A 302 -24.47 -8.12 19.91
CA ASP A 302 -25.76 -7.84 20.59
C ASP A 302 -27.01 -8.17 19.76
N ASN A 303 -26.89 -8.19 18.44
CA ASN A 303 -27.95 -8.52 17.48
C ASN A 303 -27.97 -10.01 17.04
N ALA A 304 -27.07 -10.84 17.57
CA ALA A 304 -27.03 -12.27 17.31
C ALA A 304 -28.19 -13.01 18.01
N GLY A 305 -28.59 -14.14 17.45
CA GLY A 305 -29.47 -15.08 18.15
C GLY A 305 -28.74 -15.72 19.33
N SER A 306 -29.46 -16.03 20.41
CA SER A 306 -28.92 -16.82 21.53
C SER A 306 -28.49 -18.24 21.14
N ASP A 307 -28.88 -18.66 19.94
CA ASP A 307 -28.61 -19.94 19.29
C ASP A 307 -27.58 -19.81 18.15
N LEU A 308 -26.81 -18.71 18.07
CA LEU A 308 -25.79 -18.51 17.02
C LEU A 308 -24.85 -19.71 16.95
N LYS A 309 -24.76 -20.33 15.76
CA LYS A 309 -23.87 -21.46 15.51
C LYS A 309 -22.67 -20.99 14.70
N THR A 310 -21.48 -21.23 15.21
CA THR A 310 -20.21 -20.80 14.62
C THR A 310 -19.36 -22.02 14.33
N THR A 311 -18.80 -22.12 13.13
CA THR A 311 -17.76 -23.12 12.85
C THR A 311 -16.42 -22.44 12.64
N ILE A 312 -15.37 -23.00 13.24
CA ILE A 312 -13.99 -22.57 13.06
C ILE A 312 -13.22 -23.75 12.49
N VAL A 313 -12.49 -23.52 11.40
CA VAL A 313 -11.59 -24.50 10.78
C VAL A 313 -10.17 -23.99 10.91
N PHE A 314 -9.34 -24.67 11.71
CA PHE A 314 -7.90 -24.52 11.66
C PHE A 314 -7.33 -25.50 10.64
N TYR A 315 -6.26 -25.13 9.94
CA TYR A 315 -5.55 -26.04 9.05
C TYR A 315 -4.04 -25.91 9.20
N ALA A 316 -3.33 -27.01 9.01
CA ALA A 316 -1.88 -27.08 8.98
C ALA A 316 -1.45 -27.83 7.72
N GLY A 317 -0.62 -27.18 6.90
CA GLY A 317 -0.03 -27.74 5.69
C GLY A 317 1.49 -27.84 5.81
N MET A 318 2.08 -28.94 5.33
CA MET A 318 3.52 -29.12 5.21
C MET A 318 3.93 -28.91 3.74
N GLU A 319 4.63 -27.80 3.48
CA GLU A 319 5.29 -27.52 2.20
C GLU A 319 6.74 -28.03 2.25
N GLY A 320 7.26 -28.59 1.15
CA GLY A 320 8.61 -29.16 1.10
C GLY A 320 8.83 -30.47 1.87
N LEU A 321 10.09 -30.75 2.22
CA LEU A 321 10.50 -32.00 2.86
C LEU A 321 10.23 -31.98 4.38
N GLY A 322 9.21 -32.72 4.79
CA GLY A 322 8.87 -32.96 6.19
C GLY A 322 7.78 -34.02 6.36
N SER A 323 7.32 -34.20 7.59
CA SER A 323 6.16 -35.02 7.94
C SER A 323 5.25 -34.30 8.91
N LEU A 324 3.95 -34.63 8.84
CA LEU A 324 2.92 -34.09 9.71
C LEU A 324 1.90 -35.22 9.97
N GLU A 325 1.55 -35.46 11.23
CA GLU A 325 0.71 -36.59 11.62
C GLU A 325 -0.18 -36.24 12.83
N VAL A 326 -1.46 -36.58 12.75
CA VAL A 326 -2.40 -36.45 13.87
C VAL A 326 -2.24 -37.66 14.79
N VAL A 327 -1.77 -37.44 16.02
CA VAL A 327 -1.50 -38.51 16.98
C VAL A 327 -2.67 -38.72 17.96
N GLY A 328 -2.83 -39.95 18.43
CA GLY A 328 -3.89 -40.30 19.40
C GLY A 328 -5.29 -40.49 18.79
N ALA A 329 -5.40 -40.62 17.48
CA ALA A 329 -6.66 -40.94 16.80
C ALA A 329 -6.92 -42.45 16.79
N ASP A 330 -7.85 -42.93 17.63
CA ASP A 330 -8.33 -44.33 17.62
C ASP A 330 -9.31 -44.60 16.44
N VAL A 331 -8.90 -44.28 15.22
CA VAL A 331 -9.64 -44.53 13.97
C VAL A 331 -8.72 -45.31 13.03
N ALA A 332 -9.18 -46.42 12.46
CA ALA A 332 -8.36 -47.19 11.55
C ALA A 332 -8.09 -46.39 10.26
N PRO A 333 -6.89 -46.49 9.63
CA PRO A 333 -6.56 -45.73 8.42
C PRO A 333 -7.60 -45.92 7.31
N GLY A 334 -8.25 -44.82 6.91
CA GLY A 334 -9.29 -44.80 5.87
C GLY A 334 -10.74 -44.93 6.37
N GLU A 335 -10.97 -45.18 7.66
CA GLU A 335 -12.31 -45.17 8.25
C GLU A 335 -12.80 -43.75 8.59
N VAL A 336 -14.12 -43.56 8.65
CA VAL A 336 -14.75 -42.33 9.12
C VAL A 336 -15.13 -42.52 10.58
N GLY A 337 -14.42 -41.84 11.48
CA GLY A 337 -14.71 -41.86 12.92
C GLY A 337 -15.81 -40.86 13.32
N MET A 338 -16.21 -40.87 14.59
CA MET A 338 -17.23 -39.96 15.15
C MET A 338 -16.69 -38.56 15.52
N GLY A 339 -15.39 -38.30 15.36
CA GLY A 339 -14.71 -37.13 15.96
C GLY A 339 -13.84 -37.55 17.16
N LEU A 340 -12.91 -36.67 17.55
CA LEU A 340 -12.01 -36.88 18.69
C LEU A 340 -12.51 -36.15 19.95
N ASP A 341 -12.34 -36.79 21.10
CA ASP A 341 -12.58 -36.21 22.42
C ASP A 341 -11.31 -35.51 22.93
N GLY A 342 -11.48 -34.34 23.54
CA GLY A 342 -10.37 -33.57 24.12
C GLY A 342 -9.49 -32.84 23.10
N ASP A 343 -8.24 -32.59 23.50
CA ASP A 343 -7.26 -31.83 22.72
C ASP A 343 -6.72 -32.66 21.55
N VAL A 344 -6.64 -32.05 20.36
CA VAL A 344 -6.05 -32.68 19.17
C VAL A 344 -4.58 -32.31 19.09
N ARG A 345 -3.69 -33.31 18.99
CA ARG A 345 -2.26 -33.09 18.74
C ARG A 345 -1.88 -33.47 17.33
N ILE A 346 -1.11 -32.59 16.69
CA ILE A 346 -0.37 -32.86 15.46
C ILE A 346 1.11 -32.87 15.83
N GLU A 347 1.83 -33.93 15.48
CA GLU A 347 3.29 -33.98 15.58
C GLU A 347 3.89 -33.84 14.18
N GLY A 348 5.06 -33.21 14.08
CA GLY A 348 5.69 -32.96 12.79
C GLY A 348 7.20 -32.79 12.87
N GLN A 349 7.84 -32.95 11.72
CA GLN A 349 9.28 -32.82 11.56
C GLN A 349 9.59 -32.12 10.24
N SER A 350 10.51 -31.16 10.26
CA SER A 350 11.11 -30.61 9.03
C SER A 350 12.60 -30.31 9.23
N ASN A 351 13.35 -30.16 8.14
CA ASN A 351 14.79 -29.83 8.20
C ASN A 351 15.08 -28.49 8.89
N GLU A 352 14.13 -27.56 8.89
CA GLU A 352 14.31 -26.19 9.38
C GLU A 352 13.78 -25.98 10.81
N LEU A 353 12.66 -26.62 11.15
CA LEU A 353 12.02 -26.51 12.47
C LEU A 353 12.46 -27.62 13.44
N GLY A 354 13.12 -28.66 12.92
CA GLY A 354 13.37 -29.90 13.65
C GLY A 354 12.07 -30.63 13.96
N ASP A 355 12.06 -31.40 15.06
CA ASP A 355 10.83 -31.96 15.62
C ASP A 355 9.98 -30.85 16.26
N PHE A 356 8.66 -30.90 16.08
CA PHE A 356 7.71 -29.99 16.71
C PHE A 356 6.35 -30.65 16.93
N ARG A 357 5.48 -29.98 17.68
CA ARG A 357 4.06 -30.36 17.81
C ARG A 357 3.15 -29.14 17.86
N ILE A 358 1.90 -29.33 17.46
CA ILE A 358 0.79 -28.38 17.56
C ILE A 358 -0.29 -29.03 18.43
N ASP A 359 -0.55 -28.46 19.60
CA ASP A 359 -1.68 -28.83 20.46
C ASP A 359 -2.86 -27.87 20.16
N ILE A 360 -4.00 -28.40 19.72
CA ILE A 360 -5.26 -27.67 19.50
C ILE A 360 -6.21 -28.00 20.65
N THR A 361 -6.41 -27.06 21.56
CA THR A 361 -7.12 -27.34 22.82
C THR A 361 -8.63 -27.44 22.65
N THR A 362 -9.28 -28.06 23.63
CA THR A 362 -10.73 -28.13 23.79
C THR A 362 -11.32 -26.75 24.10
N GLY A 363 -10.54 -25.89 24.76
CA GLY A 363 -11.01 -24.65 25.36
C GLY A 363 -11.61 -24.85 26.77
N PRO A 364 -12.19 -23.80 27.37
CA PRO A 364 -12.82 -23.89 28.69
C PRO A 364 -14.20 -24.57 28.64
N ASP A 365 -14.63 -25.16 29.76
CA ASP A 365 -15.95 -25.78 29.95
C ASP A 365 -17.15 -24.85 29.69
N THR A 366 -16.92 -23.55 29.50
CA THR A 366 -17.92 -22.56 29.10
C THR A 366 -18.27 -22.61 27.61
N ASN A 367 -17.47 -23.30 26.78
CA ASN A 367 -17.80 -23.56 25.38
C ASN A 367 -19.05 -24.44 25.29
N ALA A 368 -20.06 -23.98 24.57
CA ALA A 368 -21.24 -24.78 24.25
C ALA A 368 -21.16 -25.31 22.81
N HIS A 369 -21.77 -26.47 22.58
CA HIS A 369 -21.77 -27.18 21.30
C HIS A 369 -23.20 -27.50 20.85
N PRO A 370 -23.51 -27.47 19.54
CA PRO A 370 -24.87 -27.67 19.06
C PRO A 370 -25.31 -29.13 19.27
N THR A 371 -26.50 -29.36 19.84
CA THR A 371 -27.07 -30.71 19.99
C THR A 371 -28.41 -30.84 19.26
N HIS A 372 -28.74 -32.04 18.75
CA HIS A 372 -30.04 -32.30 18.14
C HIS A 372 -30.43 -33.78 18.12
N GLN A 373 -31.74 -34.05 18.03
CA GLN A 373 -32.28 -35.42 18.02
C GLN A 373 -32.18 -36.15 16.68
N HIS A 374 -31.70 -35.50 15.61
CA HIS A 374 -31.57 -36.14 14.30
C HIS A 374 -30.52 -37.28 14.33
N PRO A 375 -30.78 -38.47 13.72
CA PRO A 375 -29.89 -39.62 13.80
C PRO A 375 -28.44 -39.35 13.37
N ALA A 376 -28.22 -38.43 12.44
CA ALA A 376 -26.89 -38.01 12.00
C ALA A 376 -25.97 -37.51 13.14
N TYR A 377 -26.53 -37.09 14.29
CA TYR A 377 -25.74 -36.74 15.48
C TYR A 377 -25.00 -37.94 16.05
N GLN A 378 -25.61 -39.13 16.01
CA GLN A 378 -25.01 -40.36 16.55
C GLN A 378 -23.83 -40.82 15.68
N ASP A 379 -23.90 -40.56 14.38
CA ASP A 379 -22.83 -40.85 13.42
C ASP A 379 -21.67 -39.85 13.55
N LYS A 380 -21.96 -38.57 13.87
CA LYS A 380 -20.96 -37.49 13.99
C LYS A 380 -21.44 -36.39 14.98
N PRO A 381 -21.18 -36.57 16.29
CA PRO A 381 -21.47 -35.57 17.32
C PRO A 381 -20.66 -34.28 17.12
N LEU A 382 -21.25 -33.12 17.45
CA LEU A 382 -20.63 -31.80 17.22
C LEU A 382 -19.95 -31.20 18.46
N ASP A 383 -20.05 -31.89 19.59
CA ASP A 383 -19.25 -31.71 20.80
C ASP A 383 -17.85 -32.35 20.69
N LYS A 384 -17.59 -33.11 19.62
CA LYS A 384 -16.28 -33.69 19.29
C LYS A 384 -15.54 -32.86 18.24
N THR A 385 -14.21 -32.85 18.31
CA THR A 385 -13.39 -32.17 17.30
C THR A 385 -13.33 -33.03 16.03
N ILE A 386 -13.66 -32.46 14.88
CA ILE A 386 -13.62 -33.16 13.58
C ILE A 386 -12.25 -32.92 12.95
N VAL A 387 -11.55 -33.98 12.57
CA VAL A 387 -10.24 -33.89 11.91
C VAL A 387 -10.28 -34.56 10.54
N HIS A 388 -9.82 -33.86 9.51
CA HIS A 388 -9.73 -34.37 8.14
C HIS A 388 -8.29 -34.25 7.64
N SER A 389 -7.64 -35.39 7.41
CA SER A 389 -6.26 -35.48 6.93
C SER A 389 -6.24 -35.93 5.48
N VAL A 390 -5.45 -35.27 4.65
CA VAL A 390 -5.41 -35.52 3.19
C VAL A 390 -4.00 -35.28 2.64
N GLN A 391 -3.63 -36.06 1.63
CA GLN A 391 -2.44 -35.83 0.84
C GLN A 391 -2.81 -34.96 -0.38
N VAL A 392 -2.18 -33.80 -0.49
CA VAL A 392 -2.36 -32.83 -1.58
C VAL A 392 -1.04 -32.72 -2.35
N PRO A 393 -1.04 -32.65 -3.70
CA PRO A 393 0.16 -32.35 -4.47
C PRO A 393 0.78 -31.01 -4.06
N GLU A 394 2.11 -30.89 -4.10
CA GLU A 394 2.83 -29.70 -3.60
C GLU A 394 2.43 -28.43 -4.38
N GLU A 395 2.28 -28.56 -5.69
CA GLU A 395 1.79 -27.52 -6.61
C GLU A 395 0.36 -27.04 -6.34
N ALA A 396 -0.42 -27.80 -5.56
CA ALA A 396 -1.78 -27.48 -5.13
C ALA A 396 -1.87 -27.06 -3.64
N LEU A 397 -0.78 -27.15 -2.86
CA LEU A 397 -0.79 -26.76 -1.44
C LEU A 397 -1.12 -25.27 -1.24
N TRP A 398 -0.66 -24.38 -2.13
CA TRP A 398 -1.04 -22.97 -2.06
C TRP A 398 -2.55 -22.75 -2.31
N GLN A 399 -3.24 -23.65 -3.02
CA GLN A 399 -4.69 -23.57 -3.22
C GLN A 399 -5.45 -23.91 -1.92
N THR A 400 -4.83 -24.63 -0.99
CA THR A 400 -5.35 -24.83 0.38
C THR A 400 -5.36 -23.50 1.17
N LYS A 401 -4.51 -22.54 0.79
CA LYS A 401 -4.53 -21.14 1.25
C LYS A 401 -5.58 -20.28 0.53
N ARG A 402 -6.46 -20.89 -0.28
CA ARG A 402 -7.79 -20.37 -0.62
C ARG A 402 -8.83 -21.19 0.15
N GLY A 403 -8.64 -21.27 1.46
CA GLY A 403 -9.14 -22.37 2.31
C GLY A 403 -10.66 -22.50 2.40
N SER A 404 -11.40 -21.47 1.99
CA SER A 404 -12.84 -21.57 1.72
C SER A 404 -13.11 -22.62 0.65
N ILE A 405 -12.56 -22.48 -0.56
CA ILE A 405 -12.84 -23.36 -1.71
C ILE A 405 -12.55 -24.83 -1.36
N GLN A 406 -11.40 -25.12 -0.74
CA GLN A 406 -11.04 -26.50 -0.46
C GLN A 406 -11.84 -27.10 0.70
N SER A 407 -12.06 -26.35 1.79
CA SER A 407 -12.94 -26.80 2.89
C SER A 407 -14.36 -27.04 2.39
N LEU A 408 -14.86 -26.21 1.47
CA LEU A 408 -16.16 -26.36 0.83
C LEU A 408 -16.22 -27.56 -0.11
N ASN A 409 -15.16 -27.86 -0.86
CA ASN A 409 -15.06 -29.08 -1.66
C ASN A 409 -15.09 -30.34 -0.79
N PHE A 410 -14.41 -30.35 0.37
CA PHE A 410 -14.50 -31.48 1.31
C PHE A 410 -15.84 -31.55 2.05
N MET A 411 -16.45 -30.42 2.38
CA MET A 411 -17.82 -30.37 2.91
C MET A 411 -18.85 -30.85 1.88
N LYS A 412 -18.63 -30.61 0.58
CA LYS A 412 -19.51 -31.11 -0.50
C LYS A 412 -19.65 -32.63 -0.45
N THR A 413 -18.60 -33.37 -0.14
CA THR A 413 -18.68 -34.84 0.06
C THR A 413 -19.67 -35.20 1.17
N THR A 414 -19.64 -34.51 2.31
CA THR A 414 -20.63 -34.69 3.40
C THR A 414 -22.05 -34.30 2.97
N ILE A 415 -22.19 -33.22 2.18
CA ILE A 415 -23.48 -32.75 1.67
C ILE A 415 -24.10 -33.82 0.76
N ASP A 416 -23.33 -34.29 -0.22
CA ASP A 416 -23.77 -35.30 -1.19
C ASP A 416 -24.16 -36.61 -0.49
N GLU A 417 -23.36 -37.08 0.48
CA GLU A 417 -23.69 -38.25 1.32
C GLU A 417 -25.01 -38.08 2.10
N TYR A 418 -25.28 -36.90 2.66
CA TYR A 418 -26.55 -36.64 3.35
C TYR A 418 -27.74 -36.50 2.39
N VAL A 419 -27.54 -35.95 1.19
CA VAL A 419 -28.56 -35.86 0.14
C VAL A 419 -28.92 -37.24 -0.43
N GLU A 420 -27.96 -38.17 -0.50
CA GLU A 420 -28.25 -39.57 -0.86
C GLU A 420 -28.93 -40.35 0.29
N LYS A 421 -28.53 -40.10 1.54
CA LYS A 421 -29.02 -40.83 2.73
C LYS A 421 -30.40 -40.39 3.21
N TYR A 422 -30.78 -39.13 3.02
CA TYR A 422 -32.00 -38.53 3.59
C TYR A 422 -32.89 -37.84 2.55
N THR A 423 -34.21 -37.85 2.76
CA THR A 423 -35.14 -37.03 1.96
C THR A 423 -35.10 -35.58 2.43
N ALA A 424 -35.56 -34.64 1.61
CA ALA A 424 -35.56 -33.20 1.92
C ALA A 424 -36.24 -32.86 3.27
N GLU A 425 -37.29 -33.60 3.65
CA GLU A 425 -38.02 -33.42 4.91
C GLU A 425 -37.31 -34.05 6.13
N LYS A 426 -36.25 -34.83 5.90
CA LYS A 426 -35.44 -35.53 6.90
C LYS A 426 -33.96 -35.15 6.83
N MET A 427 -33.63 -34.02 6.22
CA MET A 427 -32.25 -33.54 6.24
C MET A 427 -31.82 -33.19 7.68
N PRO A 428 -30.54 -33.43 8.04
CA PRO A 428 -29.98 -32.87 9.27
C PRO A 428 -30.06 -31.33 9.28
N PRO A 429 -29.92 -30.66 10.44
CA PRO A 429 -29.86 -29.20 10.46
C PRO A 429 -28.58 -28.69 9.78
N PRO A 430 -28.55 -27.42 9.31
CA PRO A 430 -27.44 -26.89 8.50
C PRO A 430 -26.05 -27.03 9.14
N TRP A 431 -25.95 -26.81 10.46
CA TRP A 431 -24.68 -26.92 11.19
C TRP A 431 -24.16 -28.36 11.35
N GLN A 432 -24.97 -29.38 11.06
CA GLN A 432 -24.53 -30.76 10.90
C GLN A 432 -24.11 -31.06 9.46
N ILE A 433 -24.82 -30.49 8.48
CA ILE A 433 -24.55 -30.66 7.04
C ILE A 433 -23.21 -30.04 6.65
N TYR A 434 -22.95 -28.80 7.07
CA TYR A 434 -21.73 -28.04 6.74
C TYR A 434 -20.55 -28.42 7.65
N THR A 435 -20.19 -29.71 7.59
CA THR A 435 -19.08 -30.27 8.36
C THR A 435 -18.21 -31.20 7.51
N LEU A 436 -16.92 -31.22 7.81
CA LEU A 436 -15.96 -32.16 7.22
C LEU A 436 -16.28 -33.59 7.67
N GLN A 437 -15.75 -34.57 6.93
CA GLN A 437 -15.73 -35.97 7.39
C GLN A 437 -14.58 -36.16 8.37
N ASN A 438 -14.80 -36.85 9.49
CA ASN A 438 -13.72 -37.13 10.44
C ASN A 438 -12.86 -38.31 9.96
N ARG A 439 -11.76 -37.99 9.28
CA ARG A 439 -10.73 -38.90 8.77
C ARG A 439 -9.34 -38.44 9.27
N PRO A 440 -9.01 -38.61 10.56
CA PRO A 440 -7.65 -38.38 11.04
C PRO A 440 -6.69 -39.42 10.46
N GLY A 441 -5.42 -39.03 10.26
CA GLY A 441 -4.38 -39.92 9.75
C GLY A 441 -3.18 -39.16 9.21
N GLN A 442 -2.43 -39.82 8.33
CA GLN A 442 -1.28 -39.23 7.64
C GLN A 442 -1.71 -38.38 6.43
N GLY A 443 -0.94 -37.32 6.17
CA GLY A 443 -1.11 -36.42 5.04
C GLY A 443 -0.13 -35.26 5.16
N ASN A 444 -0.12 -34.37 4.16
CA ASN A 444 0.58 -33.09 4.25
C ASN A 444 -0.38 -31.91 4.46
N LEU A 445 -1.70 -32.16 4.53
CA LEU A 445 -2.70 -31.19 4.97
C LEU A 445 -3.63 -31.83 6.00
N HIS A 446 -3.79 -31.17 7.15
CA HIS A 446 -4.80 -31.52 8.15
C HIS A 446 -5.71 -30.32 8.41
N MET A 447 -7.02 -30.54 8.38
CA MET A 447 -8.04 -29.57 8.79
C MET A 447 -8.71 -30.04 10.07
N ILE A 448 -8.93 -29.11 10.99
CA ILE A 448 -9.45 -29.34 12.33
C ILE A 448 -10.64 -28.40 12.50
N GLN A 449 -11.84 -28.96 12.43
CA GLN A 449 -13.10 -28.24 12.54
C GLN A 449 -13.68 -28.39 13.95
N LYS A 450 -14.03 -27.26 14.57
CA LYS A 450 -14.85 -27.17 15.78
C LYS A 450 -16.15 -26.43 15.45
N VAL A 451 -17.25 -26.81 16.11
CA VAL A 451 -18.57 -26.19 15.94
C VAL A 451 -19.10 -25.78 17.31
N PHE A 452 -19.38 -24.49 17.48
CA PHE A 452 -19.76 -23.88 18.75
C PHE A 452 -21.18 -23.30 18.69
N GLU A 453 -21.78 -23.13 19.86
CA GLU A 453 -23.04 -22.41 20.09
C GLU A 453 -22.79 -21.22 21.03
N GLY A 454 -23.07 -20.01 20.55
CA GLY A 454 -22.81 -18.77 21.29
C GLY A 454 -21.32 -18.39 21.27
N ALA A 455 -20.77 -18.09 22.45
CA ALA A 455 -19.38 -17.68 22.61
C ALA A 455 -18.43 -18.88 22.58
N LEU A 456 -17.20 -18.65 22.10
CA LEU A 456 -16.16 -19.67 21.98
C LEU A 456 -14.80 -19.13 22.43
N GLU A 457 -13.99 -20.00 23.05
CA GLU A 457 -12.56 -19.76 23.29
C GLU A 457 -11.78 -21.07 23.11
N PHE A 458 -10.65 -21.07 22.41
CA PHE A 458 -9.69 -22.19 22.41
C PHE A 458 -8.28 -21.72 22.00
N ASP A 459 -7.28 -22.57 22.25
CA ASP A 459 -5.87 -22.27 21.98
C ASP A 459 -5.28 -23.17 20.89
N LEU A 460 -4.36 -22.61 20.11
CA LEU A 460 -3.45 -23.31 19.21
C LEU A 460 -2.03 -23.10 19.74
N LEU A 461 -1.34 -24.19 20.14
CA LEU A 461 -0.05 -24.13 20.83
C LEU A 461 1.02 -24.90 20.04
N PHE A 462 1.89 -24.19 19.33
CA PHE A 462 3.07 -24.77 18.68
C PHE A 462 4.24 -24.83 19.66
N SER A 463 4.85 -26.00 19.79
CA SER A 463 6.05 -26.23 20.60
C SER A 463 7.15 -26.87 19.78
N SER A 464 8.31 -26.22 19.64
CA SER A 464 9.51 -26.86 19.09
C SER A 464 10.04 -27.92 20.07
N GLY A 465 10.36 -29.12 19.56
CA GLY A 465 11.00 -30.19 20.32
C GLY A 465 12.43 -29.85 20.79
N SER A 466 13.02 -28.78 20.25
CA SER A 466 14.29 -28.23 20.73
C SER A 466 14.15 -27.29 21.95
N ALA A 467 12.92 -26.88 22.31
CA ALA A 467 12.65 -26.04 23.48
C ALA A 467 12.66 -26.86 24.79
N SER A 468 12.98 -26.21 25.91
CA SER A 468 13.10 -26.88 27.22
C SER A 468 11.77 -27.33 27.83
N LYS A 469 10.65 -26.73 27.39
CA LYS A 469 9.28 -27.15 27.73
C LYS A 469 8.33 -26.83 26.59
N ALA A 470 7.23 -27.58 26.51
CA ALA A 470 6.09 -27.24 25.68
C ALA A 470 5.31 -26.04 26.25
N VAL A 471 4.61 -25.32 25.37
CA VAL A 471 3.73 -24.20 25.74
C VAL A 471 2.41 -24.72 26.31
N THR A 472 1.82 -23.98 27.24
CA THR A 472 0.52 -24.27 27.86
C THR A 472 -0.42 -23.07 27.76
N SER A 473 -1.73 -23.28 27.97
CA SER A 473 -2.72 -22.19 28.02
C SER A 473 -2.48 -21.18 29.16
N GLU A 474 -1.83 -21.60 30.25
CA GLU A 474 -1.40 -20.71 31.34
C GLU A 474 -0.22 -19.84 30.89
N ASP A 475 0.82 -20.46 30.30
CA ASP A 475 1.96 -19.74 29.69
C ASP A 475 1.49 -18.71 28.65
N LEU A 476 0.52 -19.10 27.80
CA LEU A 476 -0.09 -18.24 26.80
C LEU A 476 -0.79 -17.03 27.44
N THR A 477 -1.60 -17.25 28.47
CA THR A 477 -2.31 -16.17 29.20
C THR A 477 -1.34 -15.17 29.83
N THR A 478 -0.29 -15.66 30.52
CA THR A 478 0.76 -14.80 31.09
C THR A 478 1.52 -14.05 29.99
N LYS A 479 1.84 -14.71 28.88
CA LYS A 479 2.64 -14.14 27.80
C LYS A 479 1.88 -13.09 27.01
N ILE A 480 0.58 -13.27 26.75
CA ILE A 480 -0.30 -12.26 26.13
C ILE A 480 -0.23 -10.95 26.93
N THR A 481 -0.56 -11.00 28.23
CA THR A 481 -0.52 -9.81 29.11
C THR A 481 0.86 -9.14 29.10
N SER A 482 1.95 -9.91 29.14
CA SER A 482 3.31 -9.36 29.07
C SER A 482 3.62 -8.67 27.73
N VAL A 483 3.12 -9.19 26.61
CA VAL A 483 3.39 -8.64 25.26
C VAL A 483 2.59 -7.37 25.01
N THR A 484 1.30 -7.36 25.37
CA THR A 484 0.42 -6.19 25.17
C THR A 484 0.86 -4.98 26.02
N THR A 485 1.22 -5.21 27.28
CA THR A 485 1.81 -4.16 28.14
C THR A 485 3.12 -3.63 27.57
N ALA A 486 4.06 -4.51 27.21
CA ALA A 486 5.36 -4.11 26.67
C ALA A 486 5.26 -3.36 25.33
N PHE A 487 4.34 -3.77 24.46
CA PHE A 487 4.03 -3.04 23.22
C PHE A 487 3.53 -1.63 23.54
N SER A 488 2.50 -1.50 24.39
CA SER A 488 1.90 -0.21 24.72
C SER A 488 2.89 0.76 25.37
N GLU A 489 3.77 0.27 26.25
CA GLU A 489 4.85 1.07 26.86
C GLU A 489 5.90 1.53 25.83
N ARG A 490 6.35 0.62 24.95
CA ARG A 490 7.31 0.94 23.87
C ARG A 490 6.71 1.92 22.87
N PHE A 491 5.44 1.74 22.50
CA PHE A 491 4.72 2.61 21.57
C PHE A 491 4.59 4.04 22.10
N ALA A 492 4.14 4.20 23.35
CA ALA A 492 4.02 5.50 23.99
C ALA A 492 5.36 6.25 24.11
N LYS A 493 6.49 5.55 24.12
CA LYS A 493 7.83 6.15 24.14
C LYS A 493 8.38 6.51 22.76
N ILE A 494 8.13 5.69 21.74
CA ILE A 494 8.68 5.89 20.38
C ILE A 494 7.81 6.85 19.56
N PHE A 495 6.49 6.73 19.65
CA PHE A 495 5.52 7.49 18.86
C PHE A 495 4.70 8.46 19.71
N THR A 496 5.35 9.18 20.63
CA THR A 496 4.71 10.19 21.49
C THR A 496 4.02 11.28 20.63
N PRO A 497 2.68 11.43 20.68
CA PRO A 497 2.01 12.45 19.89
C PRO A 497 2.30 13.86 20.44
N SER A 498 2.62 14.79 19.54
CA SER A 498 2.84 16.19 19.87
C SER A 498 1.52 16.98 19.90
N THR A 499 1.45 18.02 20.74
CA THR A 499 0.34 18.98 20.81
C THR A 499 -0.10 19.45 19.41
N PRO A 500 -1.40 19.71 19.16
CA PRO A 500 -2.58 19.47 20.03
C PRO A 500 -3.13 18.03 20.03
N PHE A 501 -2.38 17.06 19.48
CA PHE A 501 -2.83 15.68 19.24
C PHE A 501 -2.43 14.69 20.34
N ASN A 502 -1.91 15.17 21.46
CA ASN A 502 -1.58 14.42 22.67
C ASN A 502 -2.82 13.98 23.49
N LYS A 503 -3.98 13.78 22.84
CA LYS A 503 -5.25 13.39 23.47
C LYS A 503 -5.46 11.88 23.34
N ALA A 504 -5.99 11.25 24.39
CA ALA A 504 -6.22 9.80 24.44
C ALA A 504 -7.02 9.23 23.26
N LYS A 505 -7.88 10.03 22.60
CA LYS A 505 -8.63 9.59 21.40
C LYS A 505 -7.74 9.13 20.24
N TYR A 506 -6.48 9.57 20.17
CA TYR A 506 -5.53 9.19 19.12
C TYR A 506 -4.66 7.96 19.47
N ASP A 507 -4.72 7.44 20.71
CA ASP A 507 -3.89 6.30 21.15
C ASP A 507 -4.25 5.01 20.39
N GLY A 508 -5.51 4.55 20.50
CA GLY A 508 -5.97 3.37 19.77
C GLY A 508 -5.88 3.50 18.24
N PHE A 509 -6.15 4.70 17.71
CA PHE A 509 -5.98 5.01 16.28
C PHE A 509 -4.52 4.82 15.83
N SER A 510 -3.56 5.46 16.50
CA SER A 510 -2.15 5.41 16.10
C SER A 510 -1.52 4.03 16.33
N LYS A 511 -1.90 3.34 17.41
CA LYS A 511 -1.52 1.94 17.65
C LYS A 511 -2.07 1.02 16.56
N SER A 512 -3.34 1.14 16.19
CA SER A 512 -3.97 0.32 15.15
C SER A 512 -3.29 0.51 13.78
N LEU A 513 -3.08 1.75 13.33
CA LEU A 513 -2.44 2.00 12.04
C LEU A 513 -0.99 1.46 12.01
N PHE A 514 -0.20 1.73 13.05
CA PHE A 514 1.16 1.21 13.13
C PHE A 514 1.20 -0.34 13.21
N SER A 515 0.36 -0.93 14.06
CA SER A 515 0.31 -2.39 14.25
C SER A 515 -0.12 -3.11 12.97
N ASN A 516 -1.00 -2.53 12.17
CA ASN A 516 -1.40 -3.08 10.88
C ASN A 516 -0.37 -2.87 9.77
N LEU A 517 0.45 -1.82 9.82
CA LEU A 517 1.61 -1.68 8.94
C LEU A 517 2.60 -2.84 9.17
N ILE A 518 3.06 -3.03 10.41
CA ILE A 518 4.04 -4.07 10.71
C ILE A 518 3.43 -5.49 10.74
N GLY A 519 2.13 -5.60 11.02
CA GLY A 519 1.35 -6.83 10.85
C GLY A 519 0.99 -7.15 9.39
N GLY A 520 1.34 -6.27 8.45
CA GLY A 520 1.36 -6.54 7.01
C GLY A 520 2.70 -7.05 6.49
N ILE A 521 3.73 -7.16 7.34
CA ILE A 521 5.03 -7.72 6.92
C ILE A 521 4.88 -9.21 6.64
N GLY A 522 5.21 -9.60 5.40
CA GLY A 522 5.10 -10.96 4.88
C GLY A 522 6.44 -11.51 4.40
N TYR A 523 6.50 -12.83 4.26
CA TYR A 523 7.54 -13.55 3.55
C TYR A 523 6.93 -14.19 2.32
N PHE A 524 7.53 -13.94 1.16
CA PHE A 524 7.06 -14.38 -0.16
C PHE A 524 8.16 -15.18 -0.83
N TYR A 525 7.78 -16.28 -1.48
CA TYR A 525 8.71 -17.15 -2.21
C TYR A 525 8.06 -17.68 -3.49
N GLY A 526 8.82 -17.69 -4.59
CA GLY A 526 8.36 -18.27 -5.84
C GLY A 526 9.01 -17.66 -7.09
N ASP A 527 8.47 -18.02 -8.24
CA ASP A 527 8.84 -17.49 -9.55
C ASP A 527 8.23 -16.11 -9.82
N SER A 528 8.87 -15.33 -10.69
CA SER A 528 8.38 -14.05 -11.22
C SER A 528 8.24 -14.11 -12.74
N VAL A 529 7.35 -13.31 -13.33
CA VAL A 529 7.15 -13.26 -14.79
C VAL A 529 7.90 -12.05 -15.36
N VAL A 530 8.93 -12.28 -16.18
CA VAL A 530 9.82 -11.22 -16.69
C VAL A 530 9.96 -11.30 -18.21
N ASP A 531 9.84 -10.16 -18.91
CA ASP A 531 10.20 -10.03 -20.33
C ASP A 531 11.63 -9.50 -20.49
N ARG A 532 12.55 -10.42 -20.82
CA ARG A 532 13.94 -10.13 -21.19
C ARG A 532 14.19 -10.26 -22.70
N SER A 533 13.21 -9.95 -23.54
CA SER A 533 13.39 -9.92 -25.00
C SER A 533 14.37 -8.83 -25.46
N TYR A 534 14.46 -7.72 -24.70
CA TYR A 534 15.18 -6.49 -25.10
C TYR A 534 14.82 -6.08 -26.55
N ALA A 535 13.52 -6.13 -26.83
CA ALA A 535 12.90 -5.65 -28.06
C ALA A 535 13.39 -4.23 -28.41
N PRO A 536 13.87 -3.95 -29.65
CA PRO A 536 14.29 -2.60 -30.04
C PRO A 536 13.21 -1.53 -29.84
N GLU A 537 11.93 -1.93 -29.91
CA GLU A 537 10.77 -1.07 -29.65
C GLU A 537 10.71 -0.56 -28.19
N TYR A 538 11.44 -1.19 -27.26
CA TYR A 538 11.54 -0.77 -25.85
C TYR A 538 12.60 0.32 -25.59
N GLU A 539 13.42 0.69 -26.58
CA GLU A 539 14.32 1.85 -26.45
C GLU A 539 13.58 3.19 -26.55
N GLU A 540 12.36 3.17 -27.11
CA GLU A 540 11.44 4.31 -27.20
C GLU A 540 12.03 5.56 -27.90
N GLU A 541 12.77 5.35 -29.00
CA GLU A 541 13.46 6.41 -29.75
C GLU A 541 12.56 7.15 -30.77
N ASN A 542 11.45 6.53 -31.22
CA ASN A 542 10.57 7.07 -32.26
C ASN A 542 9.31 7.76 -31.71
N GLU A 543 8.77 8.75 -32.42
CA GLU A 543 7.37 9.15 -32.24
C GLU A 543 6.44 7.94 -32.43
N GLY A 544 5.41 7.81 -31.61
CA GLY A 544 4.53 6.63 -31.63
C GLY A 544 5.04 5.43 -30.84
N PHE A 545 6.20 5.52 -30.15
CA PHE A 545 6.84 4.40 -29.43
C PHE A 545 5.90 3.57 -28.54
N TRP A 546 4.87 4.17 -27.93
CA TRP A 546 3.95 3.45 -27.06
C TRP A 546 3.14 2.37 -27.80
N GLN A 547 2.93 2.55 -29.11
CA GLN A 547 2.30 1.58 -30.01
C GLN A 547 3.29 0.47 -30.37
N GLU A 548 4.51 0.83 -30.79
CA GLU A 548 5.59 -0.13 -31.10
C GLU A 548 5.91 -1.02 -29.88
N ALA A 549 6.00 -0.43 -28.70
CA ALA A 549 6.20 -1.14 -27.44
C ALA A 549 4.98 -2.02 -27.05
N ALA A 550 3.75 -1.62 -27.40
CA ALA A 550 2.57 -2.45 -27.20
C ALA A 550 2.54 -3.67 -28.15
N GLU A 551 2.93 -3.49 -29.41
CA GLU A 551 3.12 -4.58 -30.36
C GLU A 551 4.23 -5.53 -29.90
N ALA A 552 5.33 -5.00 -29.36
CA ALA A 552 6.41 -5.79 -28.78
C ALA A 552 5.94 -6.65 -27.59
N ARG A 553 5.19 -6.09 -26.64
CA ARG A 553 4.57 -6.82 -25.51
C ARG A 553 3.60 -7.90 -26.00
N ALA A 554 2.82 -7.61 -27.04
CA ALA A 554 1.88 -8.57 -27.64
C ALA A 554 2.56 -9.81 -28.26
N ARG A 555 3.88 -9.78 -28.48
CA ARG A 555 4.66 -10.97 -28.89
C ARG A 555 4.81 -12.03 -27.80
N ASN A 556 4.41 -11.72 -26.56
CA ASN A 556 4.37 -12.63 -25.40
C ASN A 556 5.70 -13.39 -25.17
N GLN A 557 6.81 -12.67 -25.05
CA GLN A 557 8.16 -13.26 -24.88
C GLN A 557 8.60 -13.41 -23.41
N GLN A 558 7.72 -13.06 -22.47
CA GLN A 558 7.94 -13.22 -21.03
C GLN A 558 8.16 -14.67 -20.61
N LYS A 559 8.94 -14.85 -19.54
CA LYS A 559 9.31 -16.17 -18.97
C LYS A 559 9.20 -16.13 -17.45
N LEU A 560 9.15 -17.33 -16.86
CA LEU A 560 9.32 -17.50 -15.43
C LEU A 560 10.82 -17.42 -15.08
N GLU A 561 11.17 -16.56 -14.13
CA GLU A 561 12.51 -16.43 -13.55
C GLU A 561 12.43 -16.67 -12.03
N GLY A 562 13.52 -17.16 -11.44
CA GLY A 562 13.61 -17.47 -10.00
C GLY A 562 13.98 -18.93 -9.71
N PRO A 563 13.61 -19.48 -8.54
CA PRO A 563 12.78 -18.85 -7.51
C PRO A 563 13.50 -17.70 -6.81
N TYR A 564 12.71 -16.77 -6.28
CA TYR A 564 13.14 -15.63 -5.47
C TYR A 564 12.48 -15.67 -4.10
N GLU A 565 13.10 -15.00 -3.12
CA GLU A 565 12.53 -14.75 -1.79
C GLU A 565 12.41 -13.25 -1.52
N LEU A 566 11.36 -12.83 -0.81
CA LEU A 566 11.19 -11.45 -0.37
C LEU A 566 10.54 -11.39 1.01
N PHE A 567 11.22 -10.74 1.95
CA PHE A 567 10.69 -10.32 3.24
C PHE A 567 10.45 -8.81 3.22
N THR A 568 9.19 -8.39 3.30
CA THR A 568 8.76 -7.00 3.02
C THR A 568 7.44 -6.67 3.71
N SER A 569 7.16 -5.38 3.93
CA SER A 569 5.79 -4.92 4.16
C SER A 569 4.99 -4.81 2.85
N ILE A 570 3.68 -4.59 2.98
CA ILE A 570 2.71 -4.58 1.87
C ILE A 570 1.80 -3.34 1.98
N PRO A 571 1.28 -2.79 0.88
CA PRO A 571 0.41 -1.60 0.94
C PRO A 571 -0.95 -1.86 1.61
N SER A 572 -1.56 -3.02 1.32
CA SER A 572 -2.87 -3.43 1.86
C SER A 572 -3.06 -4.94 1.82
N ARG A 573 -3.47 -5.54 2.94
CA ARG A 573 -3.74 -6.99 3.08
C ARG A 573 -4.78 -7.54 2.08
N PRO A 574 -5.96 -6.92 1.88
CA PRO A 574 -6.98 -7.48 0.99
C PRO A 574 -6.64 -7.45 -0.50
N PHE A 575 -6.02 -6.37 -0.98
CA PHE A 575 -5.89 -6.08 -2.42
C PHE A 575 -4.45 -6.13 -2.94
N PHE A 576 -3.49 -5.75 -2.09
CA PHE A 576 -2.06 -5.68 -2.43
C PHE A 576 -1.18 -6.55 -1.51
N PRO A 577 -1.45 -7.85 -1.31
CA PRO A 577 -0.63 -8.71 -0.44
C PRO A 577 0.69 -9.16 -1.09
N ARG A 578 1.54 -8.18 -1.45
CA ARG A 578 2.83 -8.38 -2.13
C ARG A 578 3.69 -7.12 -2.02
N GLY A 579 4.99 -7.26 -2.29
CA GLY A 579 5.94 -6.14 -2.23
C GLY A 579 5.81 -5.18 -3.41
N PHE A 580 5.81 -3.88 -3.12
CA PHE A 580 5.93 -2.80 -4.11
C PHE A 580 7.12 -1.90 -3.77
N LEU A 581 8.00 -1.68 -4.75
CA LEU A 581 9.34 -1.12 -4.52
C LEU A 581 9.29 0.33 -4.01
N TRP A 582 8.40 1.15 -4.58
CA TRP A 582 8.30 2.56 -4.20
C TRP A 582 7.45 2.79 -2.94
N ASP A 583 6.45 1.94 -2.66
CA ASP A 583 5.69 1.95 -1.41
C ASP A 583 6.61 1.68 -0.20
N GLU A 584 7.55 0.74 -0.33
CA GLU A 584 8.35 0.26 0.80
C GLU A 584 9.20 1.35 1.47
N GLY A 585 9.70 2.32 0.70
CA GLY A 585 10.40 3.46 1.29
C GLY A 585 9.52 4.32 2.20
N PHE A 586 8.21 4.39 1.94
CA PHE A 586 7.25 5.06 2.83
C PHE A 586 6.87 4.17 4.02
N HIS A 587 6.71 2.87 3.80
CA HIS A 587 6.43 1.90 4.86
C HIS A 587 7.52 1.88 5.94
N LEU A 588 8.79 1.89 5.53
CA LEU A 588 9.92 1.71 6.44
C LEU A 588 10.27 2.95 7.26
N LEU A 589 9.78 4.15 6.92
CA LEU A 589 10.04 5.37 7.70
C LEU A 589 9.55 5.33 9.16
N PRO A 590 8.34 4.84 9.48
CA PRO A 590 7.95 4.56 10.87
C PRO A 590 8.60 3.28 11.42
N VAL A 591 8.78 2.23 10.62
CA VAL A 591 9.40 0.97 11.08
C VAL A 591 10.84 1.20 11.56
N LEU A 592 11.59 2.10 10.91
CA LEU A 592 12.94 2.51 11.31
C LEU A 592 13.00 3.11 12.72
N GLU A 593 11.91 3.73 13.19
CA GLU A 593 11.81 4.26 14.56
C GLU A 593 11.53 3.17 15.58
N TRP A 594 10.69 2.21 15.21
CA TRP A 594 10.36 1.06 16.03
C TRP A 594 11.53 0.08 16.14
N ASP A 595 11.96 -0.46 15.01
CA ASP A 595 12.89 -1.58 14.89
C ASP A 595 13.79 -1.40 13.65
N THR A 596 14.98 -0.86 13.91
CA THR A 596 15.95 -0.60 12.84
C THR A 596 16.51 -1.89 12.25
N ASP A 597 16.76 -2.92 13.05
CA ASP A 597 17.32 -4.18 12.55
C ASP A 597 16.35 -4.84 11.56
N LEU A 598 15.05 -4.88 11.88
CA LEU A 598 13.97 -5.31 10.97
C LEU A 598 13.93 -4.49 9.66
N THR A 599 14.09 -3.17 9.77
CA THR A 599 14.13 -2.27 8.59
C THR A 599 15.30 -2.60 7.66
N LEU A 600 16.47 -2.87 8.25
CA LEU A 600 17.69 -3.18 7.52
C LEU A 600 17.66 -4.57 6.88
N ASP A 601 17.01 -5.55 7.52
CA ASP A 601 16.76 -6.89 6.96
C ASP A 601 15.83 -6.82 5.74
N ILE A 602 14.76 -6.03 5.80
CA ILE A 602 13.85 -5.80 4.65
C ILE A 602 14.60 -5.12 3.49
N ILE A 603 15.37 -4.07 3.75
CA ILE A 603 16.20 -3.42 2.70
C ILE A 603 17.17 -4.43 2.07
N LYS A 604 17.84 -5.28 2.88
CA LYS A 604 18.68 -6.36 2.36
C LYS A 604 17.89 -7.35 1.50
N SER A 605 16.65 -7.69 1.89
CA SER A 605 15.79 -8.56 1.08
C SER A 605 15.42 -7.97 -0.27
N TRP A 606 15.13 -6.67 -0.35
CA TRP A 606 14.87 -5.99 -1.63
C TRP A 606 16.10 -5.95 -2.54
N PHE A 607 17.28 -5.62 -2.01
CA PHE A 607 18.51 -5.57 -2.81
C PHE A 607 19.05 -6.95 -3.21
N LYS A 608 18.61 -8.06 -2.58
CA LYS A 608 18.86 -9.44 -3.05
C LYS A 608 18.16 -9.77 -4.38
N LEU A 609 17.04 -9.09 -4.68
CA LEU A 609 16.27 -9.29 -5.92
C LEU A 609 16.87 -8.55 -7.12
N MET A 610 17.93 -7.77 -6.90
CA MET A 610 18.56 -6.96 -7.93
C MET A 610 19.36 -7.83 -8.91
N ASP A 611 19.19 -7.59 -10.21
CA ASP A 611 19.95 -8.31 -11.23
C ASP A 611 21.39 -7.77 -11.43
N ASP A 612 22.11 -8.38 -12.38
CA ASP A 612 23.49 -8.03 -12.69
C ASP A 612 23.66 -6.63 -13.29
N ASP A 613 22.63 -6.11 -13.98
CA ASP A 613 22.62 -4.75 -14.51
C ASP A 613 22.30 -3.71 -13.43
N GLY A 614 21.48 -4.06 -12.44
CA GLY A 614 21.07 -3.20 -11.32
C GLY A 614 19.56 -2.93 -11.22
N TRP A 615 18.75 -3.63 -12.01
CA TRP A 615 17.29 -3.51 -11.97
C TRP A 615 16.70 -4.27 -10.79
N ILE A 616 15.62 -3.73 -10.22
CA ILE A 616 14.73 -4.39 -9.26
C ILE A 616 13.31 -4.18 -9.79
N ALA A 617 12.51 -5.25 -9.92
CA ALA A 617 11.14 -5.12 -10.40
C ALA A 617 10.27 -4.27 -9.45
N ARG A 618 9.40 -3.42 -10.02
CA ARG A 618 8.55 -2.49 -9.27
C ARG A 618 7.54 -3.20 -8.37
N GLU A 619 7.10 -4.38 -8.76
CA GLU A 619 6.05 -5.15 -8.12
C GLU A 619 6.46 -6.63 -8.07
N GLN A 620 6.46 -7.21 -6.87
CA GLN A 620 7.10 -8.49 -6.59
C GLN A 620 6.06 -9.60 -6.45
N ILE A 621 5.67 -10.16 -7.60
CA ILE A 621 4.58 -11.12 -7.74
C ILE A 621 5.18 -12.54 -7.73
N LEU A 622 5.59 -12.99 -6.55
CA LEU A 622 6.32 -14.25 -6.38
C LEU A 622 5.37 -15.44 -6.19
N GLY A 623 5.43 -16.41 -7.11
CA GLY A 623 4.68 -17.67 -7.03
C GLY A 623 3.24 -17.61 -7.53
N PRO A 624 2.55 -18.77 -7.64
CA PRO A 624 1.16 -18.85 -8.08
C PRO A 624 0.19 -18.10 -7.17
N GLU A 625 0.42 -18.13 -5.85
CA GLU A 625 -0.44 -17.48 -4.85
C GLU A 625 -0.56 -15.97 -5.07
N ALA A 626 0.59 -15.28 -5.20
CA ALA A 626 0.63 -13.85 -5.50
C ALA A 626 0.06 -13.54 -6.90
N ARG A 627 0.43 -14.32 -7.92
CA ARG A 627 -0.12 -14.17 -9.29
C ARG A 627 -1.65 -14.30 -9.32
N SER A 628 -2.22 -15.12 -8.44
CA SER A 628 -3.67 -15.34 -8.35
C SER A 628 -4.48 -14.11 -7.89
N LYS A 629 -3.81 -13.06 -7.41
CA LYS A 629 -4.37 -11.76 -7.01
C LYS A 629 -4.03 -10.63 -8.01
N VAL A 630 -3.45 -10.94 -9.18
CA VAL A 630 -3.03 -9.94 -10.18
C VAL A 630 -3.54 -10.34 -11.59
N PRO A 631 -4.28 -9.47 -12.30
CA PRO A 631 -4.64 -9.70 -13.70
C PRO A 631 -3.42 -9.95 -14.59
N GLY A 632 -3.53 -10.85 -15.56
CA GLY A 632 -2.39 -11.37 -16.34
C GLY A 632 -1.58 -10.28 -17.06
N GLU A 633 -2.25 -9.22 -17.50
CA GLU A 633 -1.67 -8.05 -18.15
C GLU A 633 -0.71 -7.25 -17.25
N PHE A 634 -0.85 -7.33 -15.92
CA PHE A 634 0.00 -6.64 -14.94
C PHE A 634 1.07 -7.55 -14.31
N GLN A 635 1.05 -8.86 -14.57
CA GLN A 635 2.01 -9.78 -13.97
C GLN A 635 3.43 -9.59 -14.51
N THR A 636 3.57 -9.26 -15.80
CA THR A 636 4.87 -9.21 -16.48
C THR A 636 5.68 -7.97 -16.09
N GLN A 637 6.90 -8.19 -15.60
CA GLN A 637 7.87 -7.17 -15.25
C GLN A 637 8.90 -6.96 -16.38
N TYR A 638 9.41 -5.73 -16.53
CA TYR A 638 10.29 -5.33 -17.64
C TYR A 638 11.59 -4.68 -17.13
N PRO A 639 12.81 -5.17 -17.46
CA PRO A 639 14.07 -4.68 -16.89
C PRO A 639 14.51 -3.24 -17.20
N HIS A 640 13.76 -2.54 -18.06
CA HIS A 640 13.97 -1.12 -18.39
C HIS A 640 12.93 -0.20 -17.71
N TYR A 641 11.93 -0.77 -17.04
CA TYR A 641 10.93 -0.03 -16.28
C TYR A 641 11.45 0.23 -14.86
N ALA A 642 11.57 1.51 -14.51
CA ALA A 642 11.93 1.98 -13.19
C ALA A 642 10.71 2.31 -12.32
N ASN A 643 10.97 2.64 -11.05
CA ASN A 643 9.97 3.08 -10.09
C ASN A 643 10.66 3.97 -9.03
N PRO A 644 9.99 4.94 -8.38
CA PRO A 644 10.67 5.88 -7.50
C PRO A 644 11.57 5.22 -6.43
N PRO A 645 12.84 5.64 -6.30
CA PRO A 645 13.84 4.99 -5.44
C PRO A 645 13.67 5.39 -3.96
N THR A 646 12.48 5.21 -3.41
CA THR A 646 12.10 5.70 -2.06
C THR A 646 12.86 5.01 -0.93
N LEU A 647 13.40 3.81 -1.14
CA LEU A 647 14.31 3.14 -0.18
C LEU A 647 15.52 4.03 0.20
N PHE A 648 15.96 4.94 -0.69
CA PHE A 648 17.06 5.87 -0.39
C PHE A 648 16.68 6.94 0.64
N MET A 649 15.39 7.24 0.83
CA MET A 649 14.89 8.09 1.92
C MET A 649 15.10 7.41 3.28
N VAL A 650 14.86 6.09 3.35
CA VAL A 650 15.05 5.28 4.55
C VAL A 650 16.53 5.18 4.90
N LEU A 651 17.39 4.97 3.90
CA LEU A 651 18.84 4.96 4.08
C LEU A 651 19.38 6.33 4.53
N GLU A 652 18.87 7.43 4.00
CA GLU A 652 19.22 8.78 4.48
C GLU A 652 18.75 9.01 5.93
N ALA A 653 17.54 8.55 6.28
CA ALA A 653 17.04 8.58 7.66
C ALA A 653 17.87 7.71 8.62
N PHE A 654 18.34 6.54 8.17
CA PHE A 654 19.25 5.69 8.95
C PHE A 654 20.60 6.37 9.19
N VAL A 655 21.21 6.99 8.18
CA VAL A 655 22.46 7.77 8.33
C VAL A 655 22.27 8.97 9.27
N ASN A 656 21.13 9.67 9.21
CA ASN A 656 20.77 10.72 10.17
C ASN A 656 20.75 10.18 11.62
N LYS A 657 20.16 8.99 11.83
CA LYS A 657 20.02 8.34 13.14
C LYS A 657 21.37 7.90 13.71
N LEU A 658 22.29 7.41 12.86
CA LEU A 658 23.67 7.11 13.25
C LEU A 658 24.42 8.37 13.70
N GLY A 659 24.39 9.44 12.90
CA GLY A 659 25.10 10.69 13.20
C GLY A 659 24.53 11.47 14.40
N SER A 660 23.28 11.21 14.80
CA SER A 660 22.66 11.82 15.98
C SER A 660 23.06 11.12 17.28
N LYS A 661 23.25 9.79 17.26
CA LYS A 661 23.63 8.99 18.44
C LYS A 661 25.07 9.26 18.92
N THR A 662 25.95 9.79 18.08
CA THR A 662 27.27 10.27 18.52
C THR A 662 27.21 11.59 19.31
N ALA A 663 26.04 12.23 19.44
CA ALA A 663 25.85 13.48 20.19
C ALA A 663 25.08 13.33 21.52
N SER A 664 24.12 12.41 21.65
CA SER A 664 23.45 12.10 22.94
C SER A 664 22.75 10.74 22.97
N ASP A 665 22.63 10.18 24.18
CA ASP A 665 21.81 9.03 24.61
C ASP A 665 22.11 7.64 24.02
N SER A 666 23.09 6.99 24.66
CA SER A 666 23.30 5.54 24.67
C SER A 666 22.24 4.78 25.49
N GLN A 667 20.96 4.93 25.18
CA GLN A 667 19.87 4.18 25.83
C GLN A 667 18.69 3.82 24.89
N GLN A 668 18.83 2.73 24.13
CA GLN A 668 17.82 1.65 24.07
C GLN A 668 18.27 0.49 23.17
N VAL A 669 18.63 -0.62 23.81
CA VAL A 669 18.66 -2.00 23.31
C VAL A 669 18.13 -2.85 24.49
N VAL A 670 17.61 -4.07 24.22
CA VAL A 670 16.83 -5.00 25.10
C VAL A 670 15.34 -4.96 24.72
N LEU A 671 14.68 -6.06 24.30
CA LEU A 671 15.02 -7.49 24.29
C LEU A 671 14.27 -8.18 23.12
N GLY A 672 14.85 -9.15 22.40
CA GLY A 672 14.06 -9.85 21.35
C GLY A 672 14.70 -10.99 20.55
N SER A 673 15.98 -10.94 20.21
CA SER A 673 16.67 -12.04 19.50
C SER A 673 18.19 -11.90 19.57
N SER A 674 18.91 -13.01 19.46
CA SER A 674 20.37 -13.12 19.62
C SER A 674 21.15 -12.40 18.52
N GLY A 675 21.46 -11.12 18.73
CA GLY A 675 22.31 -10.32 17.85
C GLY A 675 22.63 -8.97 18.50
N ALA A 676 23.81 -8.42 18.20
CA ALA A 676 24.08 -7.02 18.52
C ALA A 676 23.20 -6.16 17.59
N SER A 677 22.37 -5.27 18.16
CA SER A 677 21.58 -4.35 17.35
C SER A 677 22.52 -3.47 16.52
N VAL A 678 22.22 -3.27 15.24
CA VAL A 678 23.06 -2.51 14.32
C VAL A 678 23.22 -1.05 14.76
N LEU A 679 22.22 -0.50 15.48
CA LEU A 679 22.31 0.83 16.12
C LEU A 679 22.97 0.84 17.52
N GLY A 680 23.32 -0.32 18.06
CA GLY A 680 24.03 -0.48 19.33
C GLY A 680 25.56 -0.62 19.17
N ASP A 681 26.01 -1.02 17.98
CA ASP A 681 27.42 -1.14 17.60
C ASP A 681 27.69 -0.35 16.31
N SER A 682 28.39 0.79 16.44
CA SER A 682 28.73 1.62 15.28
C SER A 682 29.55 0.88 14.21
N GLY A 683 30.32 -0.16 14.60
CA GLY A 683 31.04 -1.00 13.66
C GLY A 683 30.10 -1.89 12.83
N ALA A 684 29.03 -2.39 13.42
CA ALA A 684 28.01 -3.16 12.71
C ALA A 684 27.22 -2.29 11.72
N ALA A 685 26.90 -1.04 12.09
CA ALA A 685 26.26 -0.09 11.19
C ALA A 685 27.15 0.30 10.00
N GLU A 686 28.43 0.57 10.24
CA GLU A 686 29.40 0.84 9.18
C GLU A 686 29.56 -0.38 8.27
N GLN A 687 29.72 -1.59 8.84
CA GLN A 687 29.82 -2.83 8.07
C GLN A 687 28.57 -3.06 7.21
N TYR A 688 27.36 -2.89 7.75
CA TYR A 688 26.12 -2.99 6.99
C TYR A 688 26.13 -2.06 5.77
N LEU A 689 26.52 -0.79 5.97
CA LEU A 689 26.61 0.17 4.87
C LEU A 689 27.69 -0.23 3.87
N ARG A 690 28.86 -0.72 4.30
CA ARG A 690 29.93 -1.21 3.39
C ARG A 690 29.50 -2.41 2.56
N GLU A 691 28.71 -3.33 3.13
CA GLU A 691 28.14 -4.48 2.41
C GLU A 691 27.09 -4.04 1.37
N LEU A 692 26.22 -3.10 1.73
CA LEU A 692 25.11 -2.65 0.87
C LEU A 692 25.57 -1.67 -0.23
N TYR A 693 26.57 -0.84 0.04
CA TYR A 693 26.97 0.29 -0.82
C TYR A 693 27.31 -0.08 -2.28
N PRO A 694 28.00 -1.19 -2.60
CA PRO A 694 28.20 -1.61 -3.99
C PRO A 694 26.89 -1.90 -4.74
N LEU A 695 25.87 -2.40 -4.03
CA LEU A 695 24.53 -2.65 -4.60
C LEU A 695 23.80 -1.33 -4.85
N LEU A 696 23.89 -0.37 -3.91
CA LEU A 696 23.35 0.98 -4.07
C LEU A 696 23.97 1.69 -5.29
N LYS A 697 25.30 1.62 -5.44
CA LYS A 697 26.00 2.18 -6.62
C LYS A 697 25.52 1.53 -7.91
N ARG A 698 25.36 0.19 -7.95
CA ARG A 698 24.85 -0.52 -9.14
C ARG A 698 23.45 -0.04 -9.51
N HIS A 699 22.51 -0.06 -8.56
CA HIS A 699 21.14 0.37 -8.79
C HIS A 699 21.05 1.85 -9.24
N TYR A 700 21.79 2.75 -8.58
CA TYR A 700 21.87 4.16 -8.95
C TYR A 700 22.44 4.37 -10.37
N SER A 701 23.49 3.63 -10.74
CA SER A 701 24.08 3.66 -12.08
C SER A 701 23.13 3.12 -13.14
N TRP A 702 22.43 2.02 -12.86
CA TRP A 702 21.38 1.46 -13.71
C TRP A 702 20.26 2.47 -13.95
N PHE A 703 19.75 3.08 -12.89
CA PHE A 703 18.64 4.03 -12.94
C PHE A 703 19.00 5.25 -13.80
N ARG A 704 20.19 5.83 -13.59
CA ARG A 704 20.68 6.96 -14.38
C ARG A 704 20.91 6.62 -15.85
N LYS A 705 21.35 5.40 -16.14
CA LYS A 705 21.59 4.93 -17.51
C LYS A 705 20.26 4.71 -18.25
N THR A 706 19.30 4.02 -17.64
CA THR A 706 18.06 3.61 -18.31
C THR A 706 17.03 4.73 -18.42
N GLN A 707 16.93 5.60 -17.41
CA GLN A 707 15.95 6.69 -17.39
C GLN A 707 16.51 8.02 -17.91
N TRP A 708 17.64 8.01 -18.63
CA TRP A 708 18.22 9.21 -19.25
C TRP A 708 17.26 9.84 -20.27
N GLY A 709 17.19 11.17 -20.28
CA GLY A 709 16.38 11.97 -21.20
C GLY A 709 17.25 12.85 -22.10
N ASP A 710 16.84 13.02 -23.36
CA ASP A 710 17.64 13.73 -24.34
C ASP A 710 17.51 15.26 -24.24
N ILE A 711 18.66 15.91 -24.25
CA ILE A 711 18.86 17.36 -24.23
C ILE A 711 19.40 17.84 -25.58
N LYS A 712 20.21 17.02 -26.26
CA LYS A 712 21.10 17.45 -27.35
C LYS A 712 20.44 17.50 -28.71
N SER A 713 19.42 16.67 -28.95
CA SER A 713 18.71 16.65 -30.24
C SER A 713 17.70 17.79 -30.39
N TYR A 714 17.47 18.57 -29.33
CA TYR A 714 16.37 19.54 -29.22
C TYR A 714 16.80 20.94 -28.75
N ASP A 715 18.07 21.31 -28.98
CA ASP A 715 18.65 22.65 -28.70
C ASP A 715 18.34 23.25 -27.31
N ARG A 716 18.14 22.41 -26.29
CA ARG A 716 17.85 22.83 -24.91
C ARG A 716 19.07 23.46 -24.23
N GLU A 717 18.91 24.68 -23.72
CA GLU A 717 19.90 25.31 -22.85
C GLU A 717 19.83 24.72 -21.43
N ALA A 718 20.90 24.08 -20.98
CA ALA A 718 21.02 23.52 -19.63
C ALA A 718 22.46 23.56 -19.13
N PHE A 719 22.66 23.76 -17.82
CA PHE A 719 23.98 23.73 -17.19
C PHE A 719 24.73 22.41 -17.42
N SER A 720 24.03 21.27 -17.46
CA SER A 720 24.61 19.96 -17.75
C SER A 720 23.88 19.24 -18.89
N THR A 721 24.61 18.83 -19.92
CA THR A 721 24.09 17.99 -21.02
C THR A 721 24.04 16.49 -20.69
N LYS A 722 24.07 16.15 -19.38
CA LYS A 722 24.02 14.76 -18.87
C LYS A 722 22.88 14.50 -17.88
N GLU A 723 22.43 15.53 -17.15
CA GLU A 723 21.50 15.36 -16.03
C GLU A 723 20.09 15.81 -16.41
N ALA A 724 19.45 15.06 -17.31
CA ALA A 724 18.02 15.14 -17.54
C ALA A 724 17.47 13.73 -17.75
N TYR A 725 16.19 13.54 -17.44
CA TYR A 725 15.64 12.21 -17.20
C TYR A 725 14.20 12.10 -17.74
N ARG A 726 13.88 10.95 -18.34
CA ARG A 726 12.55 10.59 -18.89
C ARG A 726 12.13 9.21 -18.40
N TRP A 727 10.90 9.10 -17.92
CA TRP A 727 10.32 7.81 -17.52
C TRP A 727 10.13 6.93 -18.77
N ARG A 728 10.68 5.72 -18.73
CA ARG A 728 10.40 4.66 -19.72
C ARG A 728 9.10 3.94 -19.37
N GLY A 729 8.48 3.29 -20.36
CA GLY A 729 7.28 2.47 -20.20
C GLY A 729 5.97 3.24 -20.15
N ARG A 730 5.93 4.50 -20.60
CA ARG A 730 4.66 5.25 -20.66
C ARG A 730 3.78 4.79 -21.82
N THR A 731 2.47 4.85 -21.60
CA THR A 731 1.45 4.74 -22.65
C THR A 731 1.01 6.13 -23.11
N ASP A 732 -0.03 6.17 -23.94
CA ASP A 732 -0.75 7.38 -24.26
C ASP A 732 -1.37 8.02 -23.00
N ARG A 733 -1.99 7.24 -22.11
CA ARG A 733 -2.75 7.75 -20.96
C ARG A 733 -2.08 7.63 -19.60
N HIS A 734 -1.07 6.77 -19.44
CA HIS A 734 -0.51 6.43 -18.12
C HIS A 734 1.03 6.34 -18.09
N ILE A 735 1.63 6.65 -16.93
CA ILE A 735 3.05 6.41 -16.62
C ILE A 735 3.18 5.58 -15.34
N LEU A 736 2.90 4.27 -15.44
CA LEU A 736 2.93 3.31 -14.30
C LEU A 736 4.30 3.21 -13.59
N THR A 737 5.37 3.55 -14.31
CA THR A 737 6.74 3.61 -13.79
C THR A 737 6.94 4.80 -12.86
N SER A 738 6.21 5.90 -13.03
CA SER A 738 6.30 7.07 -12.13
C SER A 738 5.68 6.84 -10.74
N GLY A 739 4.75 5.89 -10.63
CA GLY A 739 3.88 5.71 -9.44
C GLY A 739 2.71 6.70 -9.37
N LEU A 740 2.61 7.65 -10.31
CA LEU A 740 1.50 8.61 -10.44
C LEU A 740 0.76 8.31 -11.74
N ASP A 741 0.14 7.13 -11.78
CA ASP A 741 -0.26 6.39 -12.98
C ASP A 741 -1.03 7.22 -14.03
N ASP A 742 -2.15 7.84 -13.67
CA ASP A 742 -3.04 8.61 -14.58
C ASP A 742 -2.77 10.12 -14.55
N TYR A 743 -1.74 10.60 -13.85
CA TYR A 743 -1.42 12.02 -13.75
C TYR A 743 -1.22 12.63 -15.15
N PRO A 744 -1.79 13.80 -15.48
CA PRO A 744 -1.68 14.36 -16.83
C PRO A 744 -0.24 14.76 -17.18
N ARG A 745 0.19 14.35 -18.37
CA ARG A 745 1.55 14.53 -18.94
C ARG A 745 1.43 15.04 -20.37
N ALA A 746 2.56 15.30 -21.02
CA ALA A 746 2.61 15.71 -22.42
C ALA A 746 1.77 14.81 -23.35
N GLN A 747 1.05 15.45 -24.28
CA GLN A 747 0.20 14.82 -25.30
C GLN A 747 0.45 15.46 -26.67
N PRO A 748 0.71 14.67 -27.73
CA PRO A 748 0.98 13.22 -27.69
C PRO A 748 2.27 12.89 -26.91
N PRO A 749 2.50 11.62 -26.51
CA PRO A 749 3.77 11.20 -25.96
C PRO A 749 4.93 11.42 -26.95
N HIS A 750 6.09 11.88 -26.47
CA HIS A 750 7.25 12.19 -27.30
C HIS A 750 8.58 11.68 -26.70
N PRO A 751 9.51 11.08 -27.50
CA PRO A 751 10.81 10.58 -27.01
C PRO A 751 11.67 11.62 -26.28
N GLY A 752 11.52 12.89 -26.69
CA GLY A 752 12.19 14.04 -26.11
C GLY A 752 11.55 14.62 -24.84
N GLU A 753 10.60 13.95 -24.19
CA GLU A 753 10.09 14.38 -22.89
C GLU A 753 11.16 14.40 -21.80
N LEU A 754 11.03 15.28 -20.81
CA LEU A 754 11.78 15.29 -19.55
C LEU A 754 10.80 15.47 -18.39
N HIS A 755 10.96 14.68 -17.33
CA HIS A 755 10.00 14.63 -16.23
C HIS A 755 10.54 15.25 -14.93
N ILE A 756 9.81 16.22 -14.36
CA ILE A 756 10.27 17.00 -13.18
C ILE A 756 10.33 16.15 -11.91
N ASP A 757 9.38 15.25 -11.71
CA ASP A 757 9.35 14.30 -10.60
C ASP A 757 10.55 13.34 -10.65
N LEU A 758 10.91 12.88 -11.84
CA LEU A 758 12.03 11.97 -12.06
C LEU A 758 13.40 12.61 -11.78
N ILE A 759 13.67 13.81 -12.32
CA ILE A 759 14.92 14.53 -12.01
C ILE A 759 15.00 14.89 -10.51
N SER A 760 13.87 15.15 -9.86
CA SER A 760 13.80 15.37 -8.42
C SER A 760 14.13 14.12 -7.62
N TRP A 761 13.60 12.95 -8.01
CA TRP A 761 13.99 11.66 -7.41
C TRP A 761 15.48 11.39 -7.61
N MET A 762 16.05 11.72 -8.78
CA MET A 762 17.47 11.56 -9.02
C MET A 762 18.33 12.51 -8.17
N GLY A 763 17.88 13.74 -7.93
CA GLY A 763 18.54 14.67 -7.02
C GLY A 763 18.56 14.16 -5.58
N MET A 764 17.40 13.70 -5.07
CA MET A 764 17.28 13.06 -3.75
C MET A 764 18.22 11.86 -3.61
N THR A 765 18.17 10.94 -4.57
CA THR A 765 18.99 9.72 -4.56
C THR A 765 20.49 10.05 -4.62
N THR A 766 20.88 11.05 -5.40
CA THR A 766 22.27 11.54 -5.46
C THR A 766 22.71 12.14 -4.14
N ARG A 767 21.84 12.91 -3.46
CA ARG A 767 22.09 13.41 -2.10
C ARG A 767 22.29 12.26 -1.13
N SER A 768 21.39 11.27 -1.11
CA SER A 768 21.51 10.09 -0.24
C SER A 768 22.80 9.31 -0.50
N MET A 769 23.16 9.07 -1.77
CA MET A 769 24.41 8.40 -2.15
C MET A 769 25.65 9.16 -1.69
N LYS A 770 25.67 10.49 -1.84
CA LYS A 770 26.75 11.35 -1.31
C LYS A 770 26.86 11.23 0.21
N ARG A 771 25.75 11.23 0.94
CA ARG A 771 25.72 11.15 2.41
C ARG A 771 26.16 9.78 2.94
N ILE A 772 25.83 8.70 2.24
CA ILE A 772 26.32 7.35 2.56
C ILE A 772 27.83 7.27 2.27
N ALA A 773 28.29 7.84 1.15
CA ALA A 773 29.71 7.94 0.82
C ALA A 773 30.50 8.75 1.87
N GLU A 774 29.94 9.86 2.36
CA GLU A 774 30.49 10.67 3.47
C GLU A 774 30.62 9.84 4.76
N ALA A 775 29.58 9.06 5.12
CA ALA A 775 29.60 8.18 6.29
C ALA A 775 30.63 7.03 6.17
N LEU A 776 30.84 6.52 4.96
CA LEU A 776 31.82 5.46 4.65
C LEU A 776 33.24 5.97 4.35
N GLN A 777 33.45 7.29 4.30
CA GLN A 777 34.71 7.97 3.95
C GLN A 777 35.19 7.72 2.51
N GLU A 778 34.27 7.44 1.57
CA GLU A 778 34.55 7.20 0.15
C GLU A 778 34.75 8.53 -0.60
N THR A 779 35.88 9.20 -0.36
CA THR A 779 36.09 10.62 -0.74
C THR A 779 35.95 10.94 -2.23
N ASP A 780 36.31 10.00 -3.11
CA ASP A 780 36.23 10.19 -4.56
C ASP A 780 34.77 10.15 -5.02
N ASP A 781 33.98 9.23 -4.48
CA ASP A 781 32.53 9.13 -4.75
C ASP A 781 31.79 10.37 -4.22
N VAL A 782 32.14 10.88 -3.03
CA VAL A 782 31.61 12.16 -2.51
C VAL A 782 31.87 13.31 -3.49
N ALA A 783 33.07 13.38 -4.06
CA ALA A 783 33.45 14.41 -5.03
C ALA A 783 32.78 14.22 -6.41
N GLU A 784 32.35 13.02 -6.76
CA GLU A 784 31.54 12.74 -7.95
C GLU A 784 30.07 13.12 -7.72
N PHE A 785 29.42 12.56 -6.68
CA PHE A 785 28.01 12.82 -6.40
C PHE A 785 27.72 14.29 -6.15
N LYS A 786 28.64 15.04 -5.51
CA LYS A 786 28.50 16.50 -5.35
C LYS A 786 28.39 17.24 -6.69
N LYS A 787 29.12 16.82 -7.72
CA LYS A 787 29.06 17.45 -9.07
C LYS A 787 27.76 17.09 -9.78
N ILE A 788 27.28 15.86 -9.61
CA ILE A 788 26.02 15.39 -10.17
C ILE A 788 24.84 16.11 -9.50
N GLU A 789 24.86 16.24 -8.18
CA GLU A 789 23.88 16.98 -7.37
C GLU A 789 23.83 18.46 -7.78
N GLU A 790 24.98 19.14 -7.91
CA GLU A 790 25.02 20.53 -8.40
C GLU A 790 24.48 20.67 -9.82
N ALA A 791 24.75 19.69 -10.69
CA ALA A 791 24.24 19.67 -12.05
C ALA A 791 22.72 19.44 -12.11
N ILE A 792 22.18 18.51 -11.31
CA ILE A 792 20.75 18.25 -11.19
C ILE A 792 20.03 19.48 -10.64
N LEU A 793 20.53 20.10 -9.56
CA LEU A 793 19.90 21.26 -8.93
C LEU A 793 19.78 22.46 -9.88
N ARG A 794 20.76 22.68 -10.76
CA ARG A 794 20.70 23.73 -11.78
C ARG A 794 19.79 23.34 -12.94
N ASN A 795 19.88 22.10 -13.41
CA ASN A 795 19.03 21.61 -14.50
C ASN A 795 17.53 21.58 -14.11
N ILE A 796 17.16 21.44 -12.83
CA ILE A 796 15.78 21.60 -12.36
C ILE A 796 15.23 23.01 -12.67
N ASP A 797 16.04 24.05 -12.46
CA ASP A 797 15.64 25.41 -12.82
C ASP A 797 15.75 25.66 -14.33
N ASP A 798 16.84 25.22 -14.98
CA ASP A 798 17.09 25.48 -16.42
C ASP A 798 16.09 24.78 -17.36
N LEU A 799 15.66 23.54 -17.04
CA LEU A 799 14.87 22.69 -17.95
C LEU A 799 13.37 22.60 -17.61
N HIS A 800 12.97 23.01 -16.41
CA HIS A 800 11.62 22.75 -15.90
C HIS A 800 10.92 23.96 -15.27
N TRP A 801 11.59 25.08 -15.01
CA TRP A 801 10.94 26.26 -14.42
C TRP A 801 10.26 27.13 -15.48
N ASP A 802 8.93 27.23 -15.44
CA ASP A 802 8.21 28.16 -16.30
C ASP A 802 7.98 29.53 -15.65
N GLU A 803 8.59 30.57 -16.21
CA GLU A 803 8.48 31.94 -15.69
C GLU A 803 7.10 32.58 -15.87
N LYS A 804 6.23 32.06 -16.76
CA LYS A 804 4.86 32.59 -16.95
C LYS A 804 3.88 31.92 -16.00
N ALA A 805 3.95 30.60 -15.88
CA ALA A 805 3.12 29.80 -14.98
C ALA A 805 3.58 29.89 -13.51
N GLN A 806 4.81 30.34 -13.26
CA GLN A 806 5.45 30.45 -11.95
C GLN A 806 5.44 29.11 -11.19
N THR A 807 5.80 28.04 -11.89
CA THR A 807 5.78 26.67 -11.36
C THR A 807 6.78 25.79 -12.11
N TYR A 808 7.09 24.61 -11.57
CA TYR A 808 7.85 23.60 -12.30
C TYR A 808 6.91 22.72 -13.14
N CYS A 809 7.38 22.35 -14.32
CA CYS A 809 6.60 21.65 -15.35
C CYS A 809 7.42 20.49 -15.94
N ASP A 810 6.74 19.50 -16.53
CA ASP A 810 7.42 18.60 -17.46
C ASP A 810 7.80 19.39 -18.73
N ALA A 811 8.83 18.94 -19.44
CA ALA A 811 9.22 19.50 -20.73
C ALA A 811 8.97 18.47 -21.83
N THR A 812 8.52 18.92 -23.00
CA THR A 812 8.37 18.09 -24.21
C THR A 812 8.84 18.88 -25.43
N ILE A 813 8.63 18.32 -26.62
CA ILE A 813 8.91 18.92 -27.93
C ILE A 813 7.57 19.12 -28.64
N ASP A 814 7.39 20.24 -29.33
CA ASP A 814 6.17 20.54 -30.10
C ASP A 814 6.32 20.23 -31.60
N ASP A 815 5.24 20.44 -32.36
CA ASP A 815 5.18 20.26 -33.83
C ASP A 815 6.20 21.11 -34.62
N TYR A 816 6.91 22.04 -33.98
CA TYR A 816 7.93 22.90 -34.58
C TYR A 816 9.37 22.49 -34.19
N GLU A 817 9.53 21.34 -33.52
CA GLU A 817 10.78 20.86 -32.91
C GLU A 817 11.29 21.77 -31.76
N GLU A 818 10.45 22.66 -31.21
CA GLU A 818 10.82 23.55 -30.10
C GLU A 818 10.54 22.89 -28.74
N SER A 819 11.43 23.11 -27.75
CA SER A 819 11.22 22.61 -26.38
C SER A 819 10.22 23.47 -25.62
N VAL A 820 9.13 22.87 -25.16
CA VAL A 820 8.02 23.55 -24.48
C VAL A 820 7.70 22.92 -23.11
N HIS A 821 7.18 23.73 -22.18
CA HIS A 821 6.74 23.26 -20.87
C HIS A 821 5.27 22.81 -20.88
N VAL A 822 4.99 21.68 -20.21
CA VAL A 822 3.65 21.13 -19.99
C VAL A 822 3.31 21.26 -18.50
N CYS A 823 2.58 22.32 -18.17
CA CYS A 823 2.41 22.80 -16.79
C CYS A 823 1.09 22.34 -16.15
N HIS A 824 0.91 21.03 -15.98
CA HIS A 824 -0.15 20.48 -15.14
C HIS A 824 0.19 20.70 -13.66
N LYS A 825 -0.43 21.70 -13.03
CA LYS A 825 -0.15 22.08 -11.64
C LYS A 825 -0.65 21.02 -10.67
N GLY A 826 0.25 20.45 -9.89
CA GLY A 826 -0.08 19.40 -8.92
C GLY A 826 1.14 18.90 -8.18
N TYR A 827 1.11 17.64 -7.76
CA TYR A 827 2.24 17.00 -7.11
C TYR A 827 3.52 17.13 -7.95
N ILE A 828 3.50 16.83 -9.27
CA ILE A 828 4.72 16.91 -10.13
C ILE A 828 5.42 18.27 -10.02
N SER A 829 4.64 19.36 -10.04
CA SER A 829 5.13 20.75 -9.98
C SER A 829 5.81 21.14 -8.66
N ILE A 830 5.63 20.34 -7.61
CA ILE A 830 6.21 20.57 -6.29
C ILE A 830 7.19 19.45 -5.86
N PHE A 831 7.53 18.49 -6.75
CA PHE A 831 8.54 17.46 -6.44
C PHE A 831 9.90 18.01 -6.01
N PRO A 832 10.45 19.08 -6.61
CA PRO A 832 11.69 19.68 -6.13
C PRO A 832 11.62 20.13 -4.65
N PHE A 833 10.42 20.51 -4.18
CA PHE A 833 10.18 20.80 -2.77
C PHE A 833 9.98 19.53 -1.93
N MET A 834 9.16 18.58 -2.38
CA MET A 834 8.90 17.31 -1.67
C MET A 834 10.15 16.44 -1.49
N THR A 835 11.11 16.55 -2.40
CA THR A 835 12.40 15.84 -2.33
C THR A 835 13.48 16.58 -1.54
N GLY A 836 13.19 17.79 -1.03
CA GLY A 836 14.14 18.61 -0.27
C GLY A 836 15.28 19.18 -1.11
N LEU A 837 15.00 19.52 -2.39
CA LEU A 837 15.95 20.13 -3.33
C LEU A 837 15.79 21.66 -3.44
N LEU A 838 14.71 22.24 -2.91
CA LEU A 838 14.54 23.70 -2.78
C LEU A 838 15.05 24.20 -1.42
N PRO A 839 16.20 24.90 -1.36
CA PRO A 839 16.69 25.48 -0.12
C PRO A 839 15.82 26.69 0.35
N PRO A 840 15.87 27.05 1.65
CA PRO A 840 15.06 28.13 2.23
C PRO A 840 15.25 29.54 1.63
N ASP A 841 16.33 29.76 0.88
CA ASP A 841 16.70 30.99 0.18
C ASP A 841 16.47 30.92 -1.34
N SER A 842 15.95 29.81 -1.87
CA SER A 842 15.63 29.67 -3.30
C SER A 842 14.67 30.75 -3.78
N PRO A 843 14.93 31.40 -4.94
CA PRO A 843 14.02 32.39 -5.50
C PRO A 843 12.66 31.79 -5.90
N ARG A 844 12.58 30.47 -6.11
CA ARG A 844 11.37 29.76 -6.55
C ARG A 844 10.49 29.32 -5.37
N LEU A 845 11.04 29.24 -4.16
CA LEU A 845 10.35 28.74 -2.96
C LEU A 845 9.05 29.50 -2.67
N LYS A 846 9.02 30.83 -2.87
CA LYS A 846 7.81 31.63 -2.67
C LYS A 846 6.65 31.15 -3.54
N ALA A 847 6.91 30.88 -4.82
CA ALA A 847 5.87 30.49 -5.77
C ALA A 847 5.36 29.08 -5.47
N VAL A 848 6.26 28.16 -5.10
CA VAL A 848 5.88 26.80 -4.65
C VAL A 848 5.04 26.84 -3.36
N LEU A 849 5.44 27.62 -2.35
CA LEU A 849 4.66 27.76 -1.12
C LEU A 849 3.32 28.48 -1.33
N ASN A 850 3.22 29.36 -2.33
CA ASN A 850 1.95 29.95 -2.73
C ASN A 850 1.05 28.88 -3.37
N LEU A 851 1.57 28.08 -4.31
CA LEU A 851 0.81 27.02 -4.99
C LEU A 851 0.29 25.95 -4.03
N ILE A 852 1.13 25.53 -3.07
CA ILE A 852 0.74 24.58 -2.01
C ILE A 852 -0.39 25.15 -1.15
N ALA A 853 -0.39 26.46 -0.88
CA ALA A 853 -1.33 27.11 0.04
C ALA A 853 -2.54 27.78 -0.63
N ASP A 854 -2.69 27.66 -1.95
CA ASP A 854 -3.79 28.28 -2.71
C ASP A 854 -5.03 27.35 -2.74
N PRO A 855 -6.17 27.74 -2.12
CA PRO A 855 -7.39 26.94 -2.11
C PRO A 855 -7.99 26.70 -3.48
N GLU A 856 -7.75 27.60 -4.44
CA GLU A 856 -8.22 27.46 -5.82
C GLU A 856 -7.28 26.61 -6.69
N GLU A 857 -6.16 26.14 -6.13
CA GLU A 857 -5.22 25.23 -6.79
C GLU A 857 -5.12 23.92 -5.99
N LEU A 858 -4.07 23.77 -5.17
CA LEU A 858 -3.74 22.50 -4.50
C LEU A 858 -4.27 22.37 -3.07
N TRP A 859 -4.61 23.46 -2.39
CA TRP A 859 -4.95 23.41 -0.97
C TRP A 859 -6.39 22.96 -0.72
N SER A 860 -6.60 21.94 0.13
CA SER A 860 -7.92 21.59 0.64
C SER A 860 -7.94 21.45 2.18
N ASP A 861 -9.14 21.45 2.74
CA ASP A 861 -9.34 21.23 4.18
C ASP A 861 -9.03 19.78 4.62
N HIS A 862 -8.71 18.91 3.66
CA HIS A 862 -8.38 17.50 3.86
C HIS A 862 -6.92 17.15 3.52
N GLY A 863 -6.20 18.05 2.85
CA GLY A 863 -4.78 17.92 2.53
C GLY A 863 -4.42 18.64 1.22
N ILE A 864 -3.23 18.37 0.68
CA ILE A 864 -2.84 18.86 -0.63
C ILE A 864 -3.34 17.89 -1.71
N ARG A 865 -4.11 18.41 -2.66
CA ARG A 865 -4.65 17.69 -3.82
C ARG A 865 -3.53 17.21 -4.75
N SER A 866 -3.72 16.05 -5.36
CA SER A 866 -2.81 15.53 -6.39
C SER A 866 -2.69 16.45 -7.59
N LEU A 867 -3.81 17.00 -8.07
CA LEU A 867 -3.89 17.91 -9.20
C LEU A 867 -4.69 19.17 -8.81
N SER A 868 -4.37 20.30 -9.43
CA SER A 868 -5.05 21.59 -9.22
C SER A 868 -6.51 21.55 -9.68
N GLN A 869 -7.39 22.19 -8.91
CA GLN A 869 -8.79 22.42 -9.30
C GLN A 869 -8.94 23.24 -10.61
N LYS A 870 -7.90 23.96 -11.04
CA LYS A 870 -7.88 24.74 -12.28
C LYS A 870 -7.37 23.95 -13.49
N ASP A 871 -6.85 22.74 -13.29
CA ASP A 871 -6.40 21.89 -14.39
C ASP A 871 -7.61 21.27 -15.11
N GLU A 872 -7.55 21.18 -16.45
CA GLU A 872 -8.66 20.66 -17.25
C GLU A 872 -8.93 19.17 -17.00
N PHE A 873 -7.95 18.43 -16.47
CA PHE A 873 -8.07 17.02 -16.12
C PHE A 873 -8.53 16.80 -14.66
N TYR A 874 -8.82 17.85 -13.88
CA TYR A 874 -9.26 17.71 -12.50
C TYR A 874 -10.55 16.88 -12.37
N GLY A 875 -10.50 15.80 -11.59
CA GLY A 875 -11.66 14.91 -11.37
C GLY A 875 -12.06 14.06 -12.58
N THR A 876 -11.24 13.99 -13.64
CA THR A 876 -11.57 13.30 -14.90
C THR A 876 -11.07 11.84 -14.96
N ASP A 877 -11.56 11.10 -15.96
CA ASP A 877 -11.20 9.71 -16.25
C ASP A 877 -11.31 8.78 -15.03
N GLU A 878 -10.22 8.10 -14.66
CA GLU A 878 -10.16 7.23 -13.50
C GLU A 878 -10.15 8.04 -12.20
N ASN A 879 -9.62 9.27 -12.23
CA ASN A 879 -9.45 10.15 -11.08
C ASN A 879 -8.72 9.47 -9.91
N TYR A 880 -7.49 9.02 -10.18
CA TYR A 880 -6.61 8.40 -9.19
C TYR A 880 -5.61 9.45 -8.68
N TRP A 881 -4.79 10.02 -9.57
CA TRP A 881 -3.85 11.11 -9.29
C TRP A 881 -4.32 12.47 -9.85
N ARG A 882 -5.63 12.65 -10.09
CA ARG A 882 -6.24 13.85 -10.72
C ARG A 882 -7.11 14.72 -9.82
N SER A 883 -7.11 14.47 -8.52
CA SER A 883 -7.74 15.30 -7.47
C SER A 883 -7.51 14.77 -6.05
N PRO A 884 -7.51 13.44 -5.78
CA PRO A 884 -7.44 12.91 -4.42
C PRO A 884 -6.21 13.33 -3.64
N VAL A 885 -6.33 13.28 -2.31
CA VAL A 885 -5.26 13.55 -1.34
C VAL A 885 -4.58 12.22 -0.99
N TRP A 886 -3.27 12.15 -1.19
CA TRP A 886 -2.45 10.96 -0.92
C TRP A 886 -1.44 11.21 0.21
N MET A 887 -1.36 10.28 1.18
CA MET A 887 -0.60 10.50 2.41
C MET A 887 0.93 10.44 2.21
N ASN A 888 1.43 9.59 1.30
CA ASN A 888 2.85 9.55 0.92
C ASN A 888 3.38 10.92 0.47
N MET A 889 2.71 11.59 -0.47
CA MET A 889 3.09 12.91 -0.98
C MET A 889 2.87 13.98 0.09
N ASN A 890 1.74 13.95 0.80
CA ASN A 890 1.45 14.91 1.85
C ASN A 890 2.43 14.85 3.03
N TYR A 891 2.93 13.67 3.39
CA TYR A 891 4.01 13.51 4.36
C TYR A 891 5.29 14.23 3.92
N LEU A 892 5.72 14.06 2.65
CA LEU A 892 6.87 14.77 2.10
C LEU A 892 6.68 16.29 2.09
N ILE A 893 5.47 16.77 1.78
CA ILE A 893 5.13 18.19 1.82
C ILE A 893 5.24 18.72 3.26
N VAL A 894 4.64 18.04 4.24
CA VAL A 894 4.68 18.45 5.66
C VAL A 894 6.10 18.45 6.22
N ASP A 895 6.91 17.44 5.91
CA ASP A 895 8.30 17.34 6.40
C ASP A 895 9.21 18.46 5.85
N ASN A 896 9.07 18.79 4.57
CA ASN A 896 9.78 19.92 3.97
C ASN A 896 9.24 21.28 4.42
N LEU A 897 7.92 21.42 4.64
CA LEU A 897 7.33 22.60 5.27
C LEU A 897 7.88 22.80 6.69
N LEU A 898 8.02 21.73 7.48
CA LEU A 898 8.63 21.76 8.81
C LEU A 898 10.09 22.20 8.77
N THR A 899 10.84 21.75 7.76
CA THR A 899 12.23 22.13 7.53
C THR A 899 12.36 23.64 7.23
N VAL A 900 11.56 24.18 6.30
CA VAL A 900 11.53 25.62 5.99
C VAL A 900 10.99 26.44 7.16
N ALA A 901 10.02 25.92 7.92
CA ALA A 901 9.45 26.55 9.10
C ALA A 901 10.47 26.69 10.25
N LYS A 902 11.44 25.77 10.35
CA LYS A 902 12.55 25.82 11.31
C LYS A 902 13.70 26.70 10.83
N ALA A 903 14.03 26.67 9.53
CA ALA A 903 15.09 27.49 8.95
C ALA A 903 14.81 29.01 9.06
N ALA A 904 15.85 29.82 9.26
CA ALA A 904 15.74 31.27 9.16
C ALA A 904 15.69 31.67 7.68
N GLY A 905 14.65 32.42 7.27
CA GLY A 905 14.49 32.83 5.88
C GLY A 905 13.21 33.64 5.64
N PRO A 906 13.09 34.31 4.48
CA PRO A 906 11.96 35.19 4.17
C PRO A 906 10.60 34.48 4.14
N HIS A 907 10.59 33.16 3.93
CA HIS A 907 9.39 32.34 3.83
C HIS A 907 9.05 31.54 5.09
N GLN A 908 9.87 31.63 6.15
CA GLN A 908 9.71 30.86 7.39
C GLN A 908 8.29 30.98 7.98
N LYS A 909 7.73 32.19 8.02
CA LYS A 909 6.38 32.45 8.57
C LYS A 909 5.27 31.82 7.72
N GLN A 910 5.40 31.83 6.39
CA GLN A 910 4.45 31.18 5.49
C GLN A 910 4.49 29.68 5.70
N ALA A 911 5.69 29.08 5.65
CA ALA A 911 5.88 27.65 5.88
C ALA A 911 5.37 27.19 7.26
N ARG A 912 5.57 27.97 8.33
CA ARG A 912 4.99 27.68 9.67
C ARG A 912 3.47 27.58 9.63
N ASN A 913 2.79 28.57 9.06
CA ASN A 913 1.33 28.60 8.99
C ASN A 913 0.80 27.42 8.16
N THR A 914 1.38 27.18 6.98
CA THR A 914 0.99 26.09 6.08
C THR A 914 1.25 24.73 6.71
N TYR A 915 2.42 24.51 7.36
CA TYR A 915 2.73 23.30 8.12
C TYR A 915 1.68 23.01 9.19
N THR A 916 1.40 23.98 10.05
CA THR A 916 0.50 23.83 11.20
C THR A 916 -0.90 23.41 10.73
N GLN A 917 -1.45 24.12 9.76
CA GLN A 917 -2.79 23.83 9.26
C GLN A 917 -2.83 22.50 8.48
N LEU A 918 -1.80 22.20 7.66
CA LEU A 918 -1.78 20.97 6.86
C LEU A 918 -1.64 19.73 7.74
N ARG A 919 -0.75 19.77 8.75
CA ARG A 919 -0.61 18.74 9.78
C ARG A 919 -1.95 18.44 10.43
N LYS A 920 -2.71 19.47 10.80
CA LYS A 920 -4.05 19.32 11.39
C LYS A 920 -5.05 18.70 10.41
N ASN A 921 -5.16 19.25 9.20
CA ASN A 921 -6.11 18.80 8.17
C ASN A 921 -5.92 17.30 7.84
N LEU A 922 -4.67 16.86 7.70
CA LEU A 922 -4.32 15.46 7.43
C LEU A 922 -4.67 14.53 8.60
N ILE A 923 -4.30 14.89 9.83
CA ILE A 923 -4.60 14.06 11.02
C ILE A 923 -6.10 13.94 11.22
N ASP A 924 -6.85 15.04 11.15
CA ASP A 924 -8.30 15.03 11.38
C ASP A 924 -9.03 14.24 10.27
N THR A 925 -8.59 14.34 9.00
CA THR A 925 -9.18 13.60 7.87
C THR A 925 -9.01 12.09 8.03
N VAL A 926 -7.78 11.61 8.25
CA VAL A 926 -7.53 10.17 8.44
C VAL A 926 -8.20 9.65 9.70
N TYR A 927 -8.18 10.42 10.79
CA TYR A 927 -8.79 10.03 12.06
C TYR A 927 -10.32 9.90 11.98
N GLU A 928 -11.03 10.90 11.43
CA GLU A 928 -12.49 10.82 11.36
C GLU A 928 -12.94 9.77 10.33
N SER A 929 -12.23 9.60 9.20
CA SER A 929 -12.51 8.52 8.25
C SER A 929 -12.26 7.12 8.85
N TRP A 930 -11.18 6.92 9.61
CA TRP A 930 -10.93 5.67 10.33
C TRP A 930 -12.01 5.41 11.40
N LYS A 931 -12.43 6.45 12.13
CA LYS A 931 -13.47 6.36 13.16
C LYS A 931 -14.86 6.08 12.58
N GLU A 932 -15.15 6.52 11.36
CA GLU A 932 -16.41 6.25 10.66
C GLU A 932 -16.44 4.84 10.03
N THR A 933 -15.30 4.39 9.46
CA THR A 933 -15.26 3.20 8.60
C THR A 933 -14.55 1.99 9.18
N GLY A 934 -13.83 2.14 10.30
CA GLY A 934 -12.95 1.11 10.87
C GLY A 934 -11.60 0.96 10.16
N PHE A 935 -11.34 1.66 9.05
CA PHE A 935 -10.19 1.44 8.18
C PHE A 935 -9.39 2.71 7.84
N ALA A 936 -8.08 2.52 7.63
CA ALA A 936 -7.27 3.46 6.85
C ALA A 936 -7.47 3.20 5.35
N TRP A 937 -7.35 4.26 4.55
CA TRP A 937 -7.63 4.22 3.11
C TRP A 937 -6.42 4.69 2.30
N GLU A 938 -6.39 4.27 1.04
CA GLU A 938 -5.33 4.54 0.08
C GLU A 938 -5.19 6.03 -0.27
N GLN A 939 -6.32 6.65 -0.59
CA GLN A 939 -6.47 8.05 -0.94
C GLN A 939 -7.73 8.63 -0.26
N TYR A 940 -7.79 9.96 -0.16
CA TYR A 940 -8.92 10.68 0.45
C TYR A 940 -9.53 11.69 -0.52
N ASN A 941 -10.86 11.82 -0.48
CA ASN A 941 -11.58 12.83 -1.26
C ASN A 941 -11.18 14.24 -0.78
N PRO A 942 -10.79 15.16 -1.69
CA PRO A 942 -10.26 16.46 -1.29
C PRO A 942 -11.31 17.44 -0.77
N ASP A 943 -12.61 17.16 -1.00
CA ASP A 943 -13.72 18.08 -0.70
C ASP A 943 -14.62 17.56 0.45
N THR A 944 -14.57 16.26 0.76
CA THR A 944 -15.33 15.63 1.86
C THR A 944 -14.48 14.92 2.92
N GLY A 945 -13.22 14.61 2.63
CA GLY A 945 -12.35 13.83 3.51
C GLY A 945 -12.69 12.34 3.58
N ALA A 946 -13.69 11.87 2.82
CA ALA A 946 -14.05 10.46 2.78
C ALA A 946 -12.90 9.63 2.18
N GLY A 947 -12.57 8.51 2.81
CA GLY A 947 -11.64 7.52 2.26
C GLY A 947 -12.17 6.91 0.97
N GLN A 948 -11.26 6.58 0.04
CA GLN A 948 -11.61 6.03 -1.27
C GLN A 948 -10.67 4.88 -1.66
N ARG A 949 -11.09 4.10 -2.67
CA ARG A 949 -10.34 2.98 -3.24
C ARG A 949 -10.11 1.84 -2.25
N THR A 950 -8.86 1.48 -2.00
CA THR A 950 -8.48 0.30 -1.22
C THR A 950 -8.64 0.57 0.28
N GLN A 951 -9.42 -0.30 0.95
CA GLN A 951 -9.55 -0.33 2.40
C GLN A 951 -8.35 -1.03 3.07
N HIS A 952 -8.21 -0.86 4.38
CA HIS A 952 -7.12 -1.42 5.18
C HIS A 952 -5.74 -1.06 4.57
N PHE A 953 -5.63 0.13 3.97
CA PHE A 953 -4.40 0.61 3.37
C PHE A 953 -3.50 1.16 4.47
N THR A 954 -2.83 0.25 5.17
CA THR A 954 -1.91 0.54 6.26
C THR A 954 -0.45 0.57 5.82
N GLY A 955 -0.20 0.66 4.51
CA GLY A 955 1.06 1.10 3.92
C GLY A 955 1.36 2.59 4.22
N TRP A 956 1.51 3.44 3.18
CA TRP A 956 1.89 4.84 3.40
C TRP A 956 0.94 5.65 4.28
N THR A 957 -0.34 5.29 4.43
CA THR A 957 -1.29 6.06 5.24
C THR A 957 -0.91 6.00 6.74
N SER A 958 -0.18 4.97 7.15
CA SER A 958 0.44 4.85 8.48
C SER A 958 1.51 5.92 8.77
N LEU A 959 1.97 6.70 7.77
CA LEU A 959 2.81 7.88 7.99
C LEU A 959 2.12 8.95 8.86
N VAL A 960 0.79 8.94 8.98
CA VAL A 960 0.06 9.80 9.93
C VAL A 960 0.56 9.61 11.38
N VAL A 961 1.08 8.43 11.73
CA VAL A 961 1.71 8.16 13.04
C VAL A 961 2.97 9.01 13.24
N LYS A 962 3.78 9.23 12.19
CA LYS A 962 4.90 10.19 12.26
C LYS A 962 4.40 11.63 12.32
N ILE A 963 3.36 11.99 11.54
CA ILE A 963 2.78 13.34 11.51
C ILE A 963 2.19 13.75 12.88
N LEU A 964 1.56 12.81 13.60
CA LEU A 964 1.13 12.99 14.99
C LEU A 964 2.30 13.40 15.91
N GLY A 965 3.47 12.76 15.76
CA GLY A 965 4.67 13.06 16.55
C GLY A 965 5.37 14.39 16.19
N MET A 966 5.20 14.92 14.97
CA MET A 966 5.85 16.16 14.52
C MET A 966 5.51 17.37 15.43
N PRO A 967 6.45 18.28 15.70
CA PRO A 967 6.32 19.26 16.78
C PRO A 967 5.24 20.33 16.50
N ASP A 968 4.65 20.84 17.58
CA ASP A 968 3.77 22.00 17.50
C ASP A 968 4.59 23.29 17.24
N LEU A 969 4.10 24.12 16.32
CA LEU A 969 4.68 25.43 15.99
C LEU A 969 3.73 26.60 16.33
N GLU A 970 2.53 26.32 16.84
CA GLU A 970 1.64 27.36 17.38
C GLU A 970 2.17 27.88 18.73
N GLY A 971 2.57 29.15 18.77
CA GLY A 971 2.63 29.87 20.03
C GLY A 971 3.82 29.56 20.97
N LYS A 972 5.05 29.80 20.52
CA LYS A 972 5.95 30.65 21.32
C LYS A 972 6.14 31.98 20.61
N GLY A 973 5.31 32.96 20.98
CA GLY A 973 5.71 34.35 20.81
C GLY A 973 6.99 34.56 21.62
N GLY A 974 8.03 35.11 20.99
CA GLY A 974 9.27 35.40 21.68
C GLY A 974 9.01 36.37 22.82
N HIS A 975 9.37 35.97 24.04
CA HIS A 975 10.06 36.92 24.88
C HIS A 975 11.42 37.15 24.22
N ASP A 976 11.55 38.27 23.51
CA ASP A 976 12.84 38.82 23.12
C ASP A 976 13.55 39.26 24.41
N GLU A 977 14.28 38.34 25.04
CA GLU A 977 15.30 38.71 26.04
C GLU A 977 16.56 39.18 25.31
N LEU A 978 16.51 40.47 24.95
CA LEU A 978 17.60 41.45 24.71
C LEU A 978 18.98 40.95 24.23
#